data_AF-A0AAU7SNT6-F1
#
_entry.id   AF-A0AAU7SNT6-F1
#
_cell.length_a   1.000
_cell.length_b   1.000
_cell.length_c   1.000
_cell.angle_alpha   90.00
_cell.angle_beta   90.00
_cell.angle_gamma   90.00
#
_symmetry.space_group_name_H-M   'P 1'
#
loop_
_entity.id
_entity.type
_entity.pdbx_description
1 polymer ?
#
loop_
_entity_poly.entity_id
_entity_poly.type
_entity_poly.pdbx_seq_one_letter_code
_entity_poly.pdbx_strand_id
1 'polypeptide(L)'
;MSFFQNAKIRTKVLSIIIPICLIGIAGVLVVSNHYRDTVATYSNFIAKNEAAAVEMSRASQRITAMSYNAYQILQYTAKDPEMATFSKDYEENKQILLQRFANVKQLMPAEADAVEKLASRANDIIVLTDQAVKAGLVDDNDTAAKLLKQVDPMINDEVVSVRQWLDTFNKNINDKSNMLAEHASSTITNALIALGLLFAAAIAIAVLASTRGIATPIERLRARMVSLADGNTDEQIVGIGRKDEVGQMAAAVSIFRDHAIERIRLEQEASANRSLSEKERLEREAQKAKDAADTQFAVDGLAGGLAELSNGNLVYRIEQPFVDHLDRLRANFNASMAKLEETLRSVGQGGQAIAAGASQIRSAADDLSKRTEQQAASVEETAAALEEITTTVKDSTRRAEEASSLVGRARIGAEKSGEVMQEAIAAMEAISKSSGEISNIIGVIDDIAFQTNLLALNAGVEAARAGEAGKGFAVVAQEVRELAQRSATAAKEIKALISTSGQQVDSGVNLVTRTGQSLQQIVKEVEEIDRNVRAIVEAAREQATGLQEINTAVNSIDQGTQQNAAMVEESTAASYSLAKEVTSLNELLRQFNLQNGRSHARPAAATERSSPAASPARALRSKIAGAFGGSGAAAAASASWEEF
;
A
#
# COMPACT_ATOMS: atom_id res chain seq x y z
N MET A 1 -38.93 -12.20 45.98
CA MET A 1 -39.29 -10.81 46.35
C MET A 1 -38.77 -10.34 47.73
N SER A 2 -38.40 -11.24 48.66
CA SER A 2 -37.89 -10.84 50.00
C SER A 2 -36.58 -10.01 49.97
N PHE A 3 -35.65 -10.32 49.05
CA PHE A 3 -34.40 -9.57 48.90
C PHE A 3 -34.63 -8.08 48.60
N PHE A 4 -35.49 -7.75 47.63
CA PHE A 4 -35.83 -6.37 47.26
C PHE A 4 -36.71 -5.64 48.29
N GLN A 5 -37.21 -6.30 49.32
CA GLN A 5 -37.95 -5.62 50.39
C GLN A 5 -37.05 -5.18 51.56
N ASN A 6 -35.89 -5.84 51.72
CA ASN A 6 -35.02 -5.63 52.89
C ASN A 6 -33.60 -5.19 52.55
N ALA A 7 -33.20 -5.22 51.26
CA ALA A 7 -31.90 -4.71 50.82
C ALA A 7 -31.88 -3.17 50.78
N LYS A 8 -30.71 -2.60 51.07
CA LYS A 8 -30.45 -1.16 50.96
C LYS A 8 -30.67 -0.65 49.53
N ILE A 9 -31.12 0.60 49.37
CA ILE A 9 -31.35 1.24 48.04
C ILE A 9 -30.10 1.12 47.16
N ARG A 10 -28.91 1.42 47.69
CA ARG A 10 -27.62 1.27 46.97
C ARG A 10 -27.40 -0.16 46.47
N THR A 11 -27.67 -1.16 47.32
CA THR A 11 -27.49 -2.58 46.97
C THR A 11 -28.48 -3.02 45.89
N LYS A 12 -29.72 -2.50 45.91
CA LYS A 12 -30.72 -2.75 44.87
C LYS A 12 -30.28 -2.20 43.51
N VAL A 13 -29.79 -0.96 43.50
CA VAL A 13 -29.28 -0.32 42.28
C VAL A 13 -28.08 -1.09 41.71
N LEU A 14 -27.10 -1.44 42.55
CA LEU A 14 -25.94 -2.24 42.13
C LEU A 14 -26.33 -3.65 41.63
N SER A 15 -27.31 -4.30 42.25
CA SER A 15 -27.79 -5.62 41.82
C SER A 15 -28.46 -5.62 40.44
N ILE A 16 -28.87 -4.45 39.94
CA ILE A 16 -29.44 -4.25 38.61
C ILE A 16 -28.33 -3.88 37.60
N ILE A 17 -27.40 -3.01 37.97
CA ILE A 17 -26.35 -2.52 37.07
C ILE A 17 -25.31 -3.59 36.77
N ILE A 18 -24.85 -4.35 37.78
CA ILE A 18 -23.76 -5.33 37.61
C ILE A 18 -24.11 -6.39 36.54
N PRO A 19 -25.30 -7.04 36.55
CA PRO A 19 -25.66 -8.00 35.50
C PRO A 19 -25.71 -7.39 34.09
N ILE A 20 -26.17 -6.15 33.95
CA ILE A 20 -26.23 -5.45 32.67
C ILE A 20 -24.82 -5.21 32.12
N CYS A 21 -23.88 -4.79 32.95
CA CYS A 21 -22.47 -4.64 32.56
C CYS A 21 -21.83 -5.98 32.19
N LEU A 22 -22.12 -7.05 32.93
CA LEU A 22 -21.61 -8.39 32.64
C LEU A 22 -22.15 -8.95 31.31
N ILE A 23 -23.41 -8.69 30.97
CA ILE A 23 -24.00 -9.04 29.66
C ILE A 23 -23.27 -8.32 28.53
N GLY A 24 -22.95 -7.02 28.71
CA GLY A 24 -22.17 -6.25 27.73
C GLY A 24 -20.78 -6.84 27.50
N ILE A 25 -20.04 -7.14 28.58
CA ILE A 25 -18.69 -7.73 28.50
C ILE A 25 -18.73 -9.12 27.85
N ALA A 26 -19.67 -9.98 28.27
CA ALA A 26 -19.83 -11.32 27.70
C ALA A 26 -20.21 -11.27 26.22
N GLY A 27 -21.08 -10.34 25.81
CA GLY A 27 -21.45 -10.12 24.43
C GLY A 27 -20.27 -9.72 23.54
N VAL A 28 -19.45 -8.76 24.01
CA VAL A 28 -18.24 -8.34 23.31
C VAL A 28 -17.25 -9.49 23.16
N LEU A 29 -17.06 -10.31 24.21
CA LEU A 29 -16.17 -11.48 24.15
C LEU A 29 -16.63 -12.52 23.13
N VAL A 30 -17.92 -12.85 23.09
CA VAL A 30 -18.46 -13.83 22.13
C VAL A 30 -18.32 -13.35 20.69
N VAL A 31 -18.70 -12.09 20.42
CA VAL A 31 -18.57 -11.49 19.08
C VAL A 31 -17.11 -11.42 18.66
N SER A 32 -16.22 -11.00 19.57
CA SER A 32 -14.78 -10.93 19.30
C SER A 32 -14.18 -12.30 18.99
N ASN A 33 -14.60 -13.35 19.70
CA ASN A 33 -14.11 -14.71 19.46
C ASN A 33 -14.58 -15.24 18.09
N HIS A 34 -15.86 -15.10 17.77
CA HIS A 34 -16.40 -15.50 16.45
C HIS A 34 -15.77 -14.71 15.31
N TYR A 35 -15.52 -13.41 15.50
CA TYR A 35 -14.83 -12.58 14.52
C TYR A 35 -13.40 -13.08 14.28
N ARG A 36 -12.65 -13.40 15.34
CA ARG A 36 -11.30 -13.97 15.23
C ARG A 36 -11.28 -15.30 14.47
N ASP A 37 -12.19 -16.21 14.79
CA ASP A 37 -12.29 -17.52 14.12
C ASP A 37 -12.62 -17.36 12.63
N THR A 38 -13.50 -16.42 12.30
CA THR A 38 -13.89 -16.09 10.92
C THR A 38 -12.71 -15.51 10.13
N VAL A 39 -11.99 -14.55 10.73
CA VAL A 39 -10.80 -13.94 10.12
C VAL A 39 -9.68 -14.96 9.92
N ALA A 40 -9.44 -15.83 10.90
CA ALA A 40 -8.43 -16.89 10.80
C ALA A 40 -8.77 -17.90 9.70
N THR A 41 -10.05 -18.26 9.54
CA THR A 41 -10.52 -19.15 8.48
C THR A 41 -10.39 -18.48 7.11
N TYR A 42 -10.77 -17.21 7.00
CA TYR A 42 -10.69 -16.42 5.76
C TYR A 42 -9.24 -16.22 5.31
N SER A 43 -8.34 -15.87 6.24
CA SER A 43 -6.92 -15.67 5.96
C SER A 43 -6.23 -16.97 5.50
N ASN A 44 -6.49 -18.09 6.16
CA ASN A 44 -5.96 -19.39 5.74
C ASN A 44 -6.52 -19.84 4.39
N PHE A 45 -7.79 -19.52 4.11
CA PHE A 45 -8.44 -19.85 2.84
C PHE A 45 -7.79 -19.09 1.68
N ILE A 46 -7.59 -17.77 1.80
CA ILE A 46 -6.96 -16.97 0.74
C ILE A 46 -5.51 -17.40 0.51
N ALA A 47 -4.71 -17.50 1.58
CA ALA A 47 -3.27 -17.75 1.44
C ALA A 47 -2.95 -19.09 0.76
N LYS A 48 -3.72 -20.15 1.05
CA LYS A 48 -3.50 -21.47 0.44
C LYS A 48 -4.02 -21.53 -1.00
N ASN A 49 -5.18 -20.93 -1.25
CA ASN A 49 -5.82 -20.98 -2.57
C ASN A 49 -5.07 -20.15 -3.60
N GLU A 50 -4.60 -18.95 -3.22
CA GLU A 50 -3.82 -18.10 -4.10
C GLU A 50 -2.49 -18.75 -4.48
N ALA A 51 -1.79 -19.33 -3.49
CA ALA A 51 -0.57 -20.09 -3.74
C ALA A 51 -0.81 -21.27 -4.69
N ALA A 52 -1.92 -22.00 -4.52
CA ALA A 52 -2.27 -23.12 -5.39
C ALA A 52 -2.59 -22.68 -6.83
N ALA A 53 -3.33 -21.58 -7.01
CA ALA A 53 -3.63 -21.03 -8.34
C ALA A 53 -2.35 -20.57 -9.06
N VAL A 54 -1.44 -19.89 -8.35
CA VAL A 54 -0.15 -19.46 -8.89
C VAL A 54 0.72 -20.66 -9.26
N GLU A 55 0.80 -21.67 -8.41
CA GLU A 55 1.56 -22.89 -8.70
C GLU A 55 1.02 -23.64 -9.92
N MET A 56 -0.31 -23.74 -10.05
CA MET A 56 -0.95 -24.35 -11.22
C MET A 56 -0.74 -23.55 -12.51
N SER A 57 -0.86 -22.21 -12.46
CA SER A 57 -0.57 -21.34 -13.60
C SER A 57 0.89 -21.48 -14.06
N ARG A 58 1.84 -21.51 -13.11
CA ARG A 58 3.25 -21.73 -13.39
C ARG A 58 3.53 -23.15 -13.90
N ALA A 59 2.78 -24.16 -13.46
CA ALA A 59 2.87 -25.52 -14.02
C ALA A 59 2.52 -25.49 -15.52
N SER A 60 1.42 -24.83 -15.90
CA SER A 60 1.06 -24.65 -17.32
C SER A 60 2.16 -23.98 -18.14
N GLN A 61 2.78 -22.91 -17.60
CA GLN A 61 3.91 -22.25 -18.25
C GLN A 61 5.13 -23.18 -18.43
N ARG A 62 5.41 -24.04 -17.45
CA ARG A 62 6.55 -24.98 -17.52
C ARG A 62 6.34 -26.08 -18.55
N ILE A 63 5.10 -26.55 -18.76
CA ILE A 63 4.78 -27.47 -19.86
C ILE A 63 5.13 -26.83 -21.21
N THR A 64 4.73 -25.59 -21.43
CA THR A 64 5.03 -24.87 -22.67
C THR A 64 6.52 -24.60 -22.84
N ALA A 65 7.21 -24.17 -21.78
CA ALA A 65 8.66 -23.91 -21.81
C ALA A 65 9.46 -25.19 -22.10
N MET A 66 9.16 -26.29 -21.40
CA MET A 66 9.76 -27.61 -21.64
C MET A 66 9.56 -28.05 -23.09
N SER A 67 8.34 -27.91 -23.60
CA SER A 67 8.03 -28.28 -24.99
C SER A 67 8.78 -27.41 -26.01
N TYR A 68 8.92 -26.12 -25.73
CA TYR A 68 9.74 -25.22 -26.54
C TYR A 68 11.21 -25.61 -26.53
N ASN A 69 11.77 -25.99 -25.37
CA ASN A 69 13.15 -26.50 -25.30
C ASN A 69 13.32 -27.78 -26.14
N ALA A 70 12.33 -28.67 -26.16
CA ALA A 70 12.37 -29.86 -27.01
C ALA A 70 12.37 -29.50 -28.51
N TYR A 71 11.65 -28.45 -28.91
CA TYR A 71 11.72 -27.88 -30.26
C TYR A 71 13.07 -27.22 -30.57
N GLN A 72 13.70 -26.55 -29.60
CA GLN A 72 15.05 -26.01 -29.79
C GLN A 72 16.07 -27.14 -30.01
N ILE A 73 15.99 -28.22 -29.23
CA ILE A 73 16.85 -29.40 -29.38
C ILE A 73 16.74 -30.04 -30.77
N LEU A 74 15.57 -29.98 -31.41
CA LEU A 74 15.38 -30.44 -32.79
C LEU A 74 16.07 -29.54 -33.84
N GLN A 75 16.16 -28.23 -33.59
CA GLN A 75 16.60 -27.24 -34.59
C GLN A 75 18.12 -27.08 -34.65
N TYR A 76 18.83 -27.43 -33.57
CA TYR A 76 20.28 -27.29 -33.47
C TYR A 76 20.94 -28.65 -33.66
N THR A 77 22.14 -28.67 -34.24
CA THR A 77 22.89 -29.92 -34.43
C THR A 77 23.46 -30.42 -33.11
N ALA A 78 23.65 -31.72 -32.94
CA ALA A 78 24.19 -32.33 -31.72
C ALA A 78 25.59 -31.82 -31.31
N LYS A 79 26.33 -31.19 -32.25
CA LYS A 79 27.64 -30.58 -31.99
C LYS A 79 27.57 -29.11 -31.57
N ASP A 80 26.40 -28.50 -31.62
CA ASP A 80 26.21 -27.11 -31.27
C ASP A 80 26.41 -26.92 -29.75
N PRO A 81 27.24 -25.96 -29.30
CA PRO A 81 27.44 -25.68 -27.88
C PRO A 81 26.15 -25.40 -27.10
N GLU A 82 25.12 -24.82 -27.74
CA GLU A 82 23.85 -24.48 -27.09
C GLU A 82 22.97 -25.71 -26.79
N MET A 83 23.26 -26.88 -27.37
CA MET A 83 22.51 -28.11 -27.08
C MET A 83 22.58 -28.51 -25.61
N ALA A 84 23.71 -28.26 -24.96
CA ALA A 84 23.86 -28.51 -23.52
C ALA A 84 22.94 -27.61 -22.69
N THR A 85 22.79 -26.34 -23.11
CA THR A 85 21.88 -25.37 -22.48
C THR A 85 20.44 -25.83 -22.63
N PHE A 86 19.98 -26.12 -23.86
CA PHE A 86 18.59 -26.51 -24.09
C PHE A 86 18.22 -27.83 -23.43
N SER A 87 19.13 -28.82 -23.41
CA SER A 87 18.90 -30.08 -22.71
C SER A 87 18.81 -29.90 -21.21
N LYS A 88 19.61 -28.99 -20.64
CA LYS A 88 19.55 -28.65 -19.21
C LYS A 88 18.24 -27.94 -18.87
N ASP A 89 17.87 -26.92 -19.65
CA ASP A 89 16.63 -26.15 -19.44
C ASP A 89 15.39 -27.04 -19.58
N TYR A 90 15.41 -27.98 -20.52
CA TYR A 90 14.35 -28.99 -20.67
C TYR A 90 14.18 -29.81 -19.39
N GLU A 91 15.26 -30.37 -18.84
CA GLU A 91 15.20 -31.20 -17.64
C GLU A 91 14.84 -30.38 -16.40
N GLU A 92 15.35 -29.15 -16.27
CA GLU A 92 14.95 -28.24 -15.19
C GLU A 92 13.46 -27.89 -15.25
N ASN A 93 12.93 -27.55 -16.44
CA ASN A 93 11.52 -27.24 -16.60
C ASN A 93 10.62 -28.45 -16.29
N LYS A 94 11.05 -29.66 -16.66
CA LYS A 94 10.38 -30.92 -16.32
C LYS A 94 10.35 -31.18 -14.80
N GLN A 95 11.48 -31.03 -14.11
CA GLN A 95 11.54 -31.23 -12.66
C GLN A 95 10.67 -30.21 -11.92
N ILE A 96 10.76 -28.94 -12.31
CA ILE A 96 9.95 -27.87 -11.74
C ILE A 96 8.47 -28.16 -11.99
N LEU A 97 8.08 -28.54 -13.21
CA LEU A 97 6.69 -28.87 -13.53
C LEU A 97 6.10 -29.91 -12.57
N LEU A 98 6.78 -31.05 -12.38
CA LEU A 98 6.34 -32.12 -11.49
C LEU A 98 6.27 -31.64 -10.03
N GLN A 99 7.24 -30.84 -9.60
CA GLN A 99 7.26 -30.25 -8.27
C GLN A 99 6.05 -29.33 -8.06
N ARG A 100 5.67 -28.52 -9.05
CA ARG A 100 4.51 -27.62 -8.93
C ARG A 100 3.21 -28.39 -8.77
N PHE A 101 2.99 -29.45 -9.54
CA PHE A 101 1.82 -30.30 -9.34
C PHE A 101 1.79 -30.93 -7.94
N ALA A 102 2.94 -31.37 -7.41
CA ALA A 102 3.03 -31.87 -6.03
C ALA A 102 2.69 -30.79 -4.99
N ASN A 103 3.19 -29.57 -5.19
CA ASN A 103 2.89 -28.43 -4.31
C ASN A 103 1.40 -28.09 -4.31
N VAL A 104 0.75 -28.07 -5.48
CA VAL A 104 -0.71 -27.82 -5.57
C VAL A 104 -1.49 -28.90 -4.79
N LYS A 105 -1.13 -30.18 -4.92
CA LYS A 105 -1.77 -31.26 -4.15
C LYS A 105 -1.61 -31.09 -2.64
N GLN A 106 -0.43 -30.64 -2.19
CA GLN A 106 -0.17 -30.39 -0.77
C GLN A 106 -0.95 -29.18 -0.24
N LEU A 107 -1.03 -28.11 -1.02
CA LEU A 107 -1.78 -26.90 -0.68
C LEU A 107 -3.29 -27.16 -0.69
N MET A 108 -3.76 -28.00 -1.61
CA MET A 108 -5.17 -28.27 -1.88
C MET A 108 -5.51 -29.77 -1.87
N PRO A 109 -5.54 -30.44 -0.70
CA PRO A 109 -5.91 -31.86 -0.62
C PRO A 109 -7.30 -32.16 -1.17
N ALA A 110 -8.23 -31.20 -1.12
CA ALA A 110 -9.59 -31.33 -1.64
C ALA A 110 -9.64 -31.39 -3.18
N GLU A 111 -8.62 -30.87 -3.87
CA GLU A 111 -8.49 -30.86 -5.33
C GLU A 111 -7.51 -31.92 -5.84
N ALA A 112 -6.98 -32.77 -4.94
CA ALA A 112 -5.88 -33.68 -5.26
C ALA A 112 -6.17 -34.60 -6.46
N ASP A 113 -7.40 -35.12 -6.57
CA ASP A 113 -7.81 -35.98 -7.69
C ASP A 113 -7.86 -35.24 -9.04
N ALA A 114 -8.25 -33.96 -9.03
CA ALA A 114 -8.28 -33.13 -10.24
C ALA A 114 -6.85 -32.79 -10.68
N VAL A 115 -5.99 -32.44 -9.72
CA VAL A 115 -4.58 -32.13 -9.96
C VAL A 115 -3.81 -33.39 -10.41
N GLU A 116 -4.15 -34.57 -9.90
CA GLU A 116 -3.57 -35.85 -10.34
C GLU A 116 -3.86 -36.13 -11.82
N LYS A 117 -5.08 -35.84 -12.29
CA LYS A 117 -5.43 -36.02 -13.70
C LYS A 117 -4.62 -35.11 -14.62
N LEU A 118 -4.42 -33.85 -14.22
CA LEU A 118 -3.56 -32.90 -14.95
C LEU A 118 -2.10 -33.36 -14.94
N ALA A 119 -1.58 -33.73 -13.77
CA ALA A 119 -0.22 -34.25 -13.63
C ALA A 119 0.02 -35.51 -14.49
N SER A 120 -0.97 -36.42 -14.59
CA SER A 120 -0.90 -37.60 -15.44
C SER A 120 -0.80 -37.24 -16.92
N ARG A 121 -1.59 -36.28 -17.40
CA ARG A 121 -1.53 -35.82 -18.81
C ARG A 121 -0.21 -35.12 -19.11
N ALA A 122 0.26 -34.29 -18.19
CA ALA A 122 1.58 -33.68 -18.28
C ALA A 122 2.69 -34.75 -18.33
N ASN A 123 2.54 -35.86 -17.60
CA ASN A 123 3.47 -36.98 -17.67
C ASN A 123 3.45 -37.68 -19.04
N ASP A 124 2.28 -37.85 -19.66
CA ASP A 124 2.19 -38.41 -21.02
C ASP A 124 2.90 -37.51 -22.05
N ILE A 125 2.81 -36.19 -21.89
CA ILE A 125 3.57 -35.20 -22.67
C ILE A 125 5.07 -35.36 -22.42
N ILE A 126 5.49 -35.47 -21.15
CA ILE A 126 6.90 -35.68 -20.76
C ILE A 126 7.46 -36.95 -21.42
N VAL A 127 6.71 -38.06 -21.45
CA VAL A 127 7.19 -39.33 -22.03
C VAL A 127 7.51 -39.18 -23.51
N LEU A 128 6.67 -38.49 -24.28
CA LEU A 128 6.90 -38.28 -25.71
C LEU A 128 7.98 -37.23 -26.00
N THR A 129 8.02 -36.17 -25.21
CA THR A 129 9.07 -35.14 -25.32
C THR A 129 10.43 -35.67 -24.89
N ASP A 130 10.52 -36.55 -23.90
CA ASP A 130 11.76 -37.24 -23.52
C ASP A 130 12.30 -38.09 -24.68
N GLN A 131 11.41 -38.76 -25.43
CA GLN A 131 11.79 -39.53 -26.62
C GLN A 131 12.25 -38.61 -27.75
N ALA A 132 11.56 -37.48 -27.96
CA ALA A 132 11.93 -36.50 -28.97
C ALA A 132 13.29 -35.85 -28.67
N VAL A 133 13.54 -35.48 -27.42
CA VAL A 133 14.81 -34.92 -26.95
C VAL A 133 15.94 -35.93 -27.14
N LYS A 134 15.73 -37.21 -26.78
CA LYS A 134 16.73 -38.26 -27.00
C LYS A 134 17.08 -38.45 -28.48
N ALA A 135 16.09 -38.34 -29.38
CA ALA A 135 16.32 -38.41 -30.82
C ALA A 135 17.06 -37.17 -31.35
N GLY A 136 16.67 -35.97 -30.93
CA GLY A 136 17.35 -34.73 -31.32
C GLY A 136 18.80 -34.62 -30.84
N LEU A 137 19.11 -35.16 -29.65
CA LEU A 137 20.48 -35.22 -29.12
C LEU A 137 21.45 -36.08 -29.97
N VAL A 138 20.93 -36.90 -30.88
CA VAL A 138 21.73 -37.74 -31.80
C VAL A 138 21.48 -37.38 -33.28
N ASP A 139 20.94 -36.18 -33.55
CA ASP A 139 20.58 -35.69 -34.89
C ASP A 139 19.51 -36.56 -35.63
N ASP A 140 18.71 -37.36 -34.92
CA ASP A 140 17.55 -38.08 -35.48
C ASP A 140 16.31 -37.16 -35.53
N ASN A 141 16.42 -36.15 -36.38
CA ASN A 141 15.44 -35.06 -36.47
C ASN A 141 14.07 -35.52 -37.02
N ASP A 142 14.04 -36.57 -37.85
CA ASP A 142 12.80 -37.12 -38.40
C ASP A 142 11.95 -37.77 -37.29
N THR A 143 12.57 -38.56 -36.42
CA THR A 143 11.89 -39.17 -35.27
C THR A 143 11.46 -38.11 -34.26
N ALA A 144 12.35 -37.16 -33.95
CA ALA A 144 12.05 -36.05 -33.03
C ALA A 144 10.87 -35.19 -33.53
N ALA A 145 10.87 -34.78 -34.80
CA ALA A 145 9.78 -33.99 -35.39
C ALA A 145 8.44 -34.75 -35.39
N LYS A 146 8.45 -36.06 -35.66
CA LYS A 146 7.23 -36.89 -35.63
C LYS A 146 6.64 -36.99 -34.22
N LEU A 147 7.47 -37.12 -33.20
CA LEU A 147 7.05 -37.17 -31.80
C LEU A 147 6.52 -35.82 -31.33
N LEU A 148 7.21 -34.72 -31.63
CA LEU A 148 6.76 -33.37 -31.24
C LEU A 148 5.42 -33.00 -31.89
N LYS A 149 5.19 -33.40 -33.14
CA LYS A 149 3.90 -33.22 -33.81
C LYS A 149 2.75 -33.99 -33.14
N GLN A 150 3.03 -35.13 -32.50
CA GLN A 150 2.03 -35.86 -31.71
C GLN A 150 1.74 -35.17 -30.38
N VAL A 151 2.74 -34.48 -29.83
CA VAL A 151 2.65 -33.77 -28.56
C VAL A 151 1.89 -32.44 -28.68
N ASP A 152 1.96 -31.73 -29.81
CA ASP A 152 1.27 -30.44 -30.03
C ASP A 152 -0.20 -30.41 -29.57
N PRO A 153 -1.08 -31.33 -30.01
CA PRO A 153 -2.46 -31.34 -29.56
C PRO A 153 -2.58 -31.65 -28.06
N MET A 154 -1.69 -32.48 -27.50
CA MET A 154 -1.70 -32.81 -26.07
C MET A 154 -1.34 -31.60 -25.21
N ILE A 155 -0.36 -30.79 -25.62
CA ILE A 155 -0.02 -29.53 -24.94
C ILE A 155 -1.21 -28.58 -24.94
N ASN A 156 -1.85 -28.39 -26.10
CA ASN A 156 -2.99 -27.49 -26.20
C ASN A 156 -4.14 -27.95 -25.30
N ASP A 157 -4.47 -29.25 -25.32
CA ASP A 157 -5.51 -29.83 -24.47
C ASP A 157 -5.19 -29.69 -22.99
N GLU A 158 -3.92 -29.85 -22.61
CA GLU A 158 -3.47 -29.70 -21.22
C GLU A 158 -3.54 -28.23 -20.76
N VAL A 159 -3.08 -27.28 -21.58
CA VAL A 159 -3.20 -25.84 -21.28
C VAL A 159 -4.67 -25.42 -21.14
N VAL A 160 -5.55 -25.91 -22.01
CA VAL A 160 -7.00 -25.67 -21.91
C VAL A 160 -7.56 -26.29 -20.62
N SER A 161 -7.14 -27.49 -20.27
CA SER A 161 -7.62 -28.19 -19.06
C SER A 161 -7.16 -27.51 -17.78
N VAL A 162 -5.92 -27.02 -17.73
CA VAL A 162 -5.41 -26.22 -16.62
C VAL A 162 -6.17 -24.89 -16.52
N ARG A 163 -6.43 -24.21 -17.65
CA ARG A 163 -7.25 -22.99 -17.66
C ARG A 163 -8.66 -23.24 -17.13
N GLN A 164 -9.32 -24.29 -17.60
CA GLN A 164 -10.67 -24.65 -17.14
C GLN A 164 -10.70 -24.99 -15.65
N TRP A 165 -9.67 -25.68 -15.16
CA TRP A 165 -9.50 -25.92 -13.73
C TRP A 165 -9.34 -24.59 -12.98
N LEU A 166 -8.46 -23.68 -13.44
CA LEU A 166 -8.26 -22.37 -12.82
C LEU A 166 -9.55 -21.53 -12.80
N ASP A 167 -10.32 -21.52 -13.88
CA ASP A 167 -11.59 -20.79 -13.96
C ASP A 167 -12.62 -21.34 -12.95
N THR A 168 -12.74 -22.66 -12.89
CA THR A 168 -13.64 -23.35 -11.95
C THR A 168 -13.19 -23.12 -10.51
N PHE A 169 -11.87 -23.22 -10.27
CA PHE A 169 -11.26 -23.01 -8.97
C PHE A 169 -11.48 -21.58 -8.47
N ASN A 170 -11.20 -20.58 -9.31
CA ASN A 170 -11.42 -19.17 -8.98
C ASN A 170 -12.90 -18.86 -8.73
N LYS A 171 -13.81 -19.46 -9.50
CA LYS A 171 -15.25 -19.33 -9.26
C LYS A 171 -15.64 -19.90 -7.89
N ASN A 172 -15.17 -21.11 -7.56
CA ASN A 172 -15.42 -21.73 -6.27
C ASN A 172 -14.83 -20.91 -5.11
N ILE A 173 -13.68 -20.26 -5.32
CA ILE A 173 -13.08 -19.34 -4.34
C ILE A 173 -14.01 -18.16 -4.09
N ASN A 174 -14.49 -17.51 -5.15
CA ASN A 174 -15.38 -16.36 -5.04
C ASN A 174 -16.71 -16.73 -4.38
N ASP A 175 -17.31 -17.84 -4.77
CA ASP A 175 -18.57 -18.32 -4.19
C ASP A 175 -18.41 -18.60 -2.68
N LYS A 176 -17.31 -19.26 -2.30
CA LYS A 176 -17.02 -19.58 -0.90
C LYS A 176 -16.62 -18.34 -0.09
N SER A 177 -15.91 -17.39 -0.69
CA SER A 177 -15.61 -16.08 -0.09
C SER A 177 -16.89 -15.30 0.19
N ASN A 178 -17.82 -15.25 -0.77
CA ASN A 178 -19.12 -14.60 -0.63
C ASN A 178 -19.96 -15.25 0.47
N MET A 179 -20.01 -16.60 0.50
CA MET A 179 -20.68 -17.34 1.57
C MET A 179 -20.07 -17.04 2.95
N LEU A 180 -18.74 -16.96 3.06
CA LEU A 180 -18.08 -16.63 4.34
C LEU A 180 -18.39 -15.20 4.77
N ALA A 181 -18.42 -14.25 3.84
CA ALA A 181 -18.79 -12.86 4.10
C ALA A 181 -20.25 -12.73 4.56
N GLU A 182 -21.16 -13.46 3.91
CA GLU A 182 -22.58 -13.51 4.28
C GLU A 182 -22.78 -14.18 5.66
N HIS A 183 -22.05 -15.26 5.93
CA HIS A 183 -22.05 -15.91 7.25
C HIS A 183 -21.50 -14.98 8.34
N ALA A 184 -20.43 -14.23 8.06
CA ALA A 184 -19.88 -13.24 8.98
C ALA A 184 -20.89 -12.12 9.29
N SER A 185 -21.47 -11.54 8.23
CA SER A 185 -22.46 -10.46 8.34
C SER A 185 -23.72 -10.88 9.08
N SER A 186 -24.27 -12.05 8.74
CA SER A 186 -25.44 -12.62 9.42
C SER A 186 -25.16 -12.96 10.89
N THR A 187 -23.97 -13.49 11.20
CA THR A 187 -23.59 -13.78 12.58
C THR A 187 -23.45 -12.51 13.42
N ILE A 188 -22.84 -11.45 12.87
CA ILE A 188 -22.75 -10.14 13.54
C ILE A 188 -24.15 -9.58 13.77
N THR A 189 -25.02 -9.61 12.76
CA THR A 189 -26.39 -9.09 12.86
C THR A 189 -27.21 -9.84 13.90
N ASN A 190 -27.17 -11.18 13.89
CA ASN A 190 -27.88 -12.02 14.85
C ASN A 190 -27.36 -11.83 16.27
N ALA A 191 -26.04 -11.69 16.45
CA ALA A 191 -25.44 -11.41 17.76
C ALA A 191 -25.85 -10.03 18.29
N LEU A 192 -25.90 -9.00 17.43
CA LEU A 192 -26.38 -7.66 17.81
C LEU A 192 -27.88 -7.66 18.16
N ILE A 193 -28.71 -8.39 17.42
CA ILE A 193 -30.14 -8.56 17.75
C ILE A 193 -30.30 -9.26 19.10
N ALA A 194 -29.59 -10.38 19.32
CA ALA A 194 -29.65 -11.12 20.57
C ALA A 194 -29.18 -10.27 21.77
N LEU A 195 -28.09 -9.50 21.59
CA LEU A 195 -27.60 -8.57 22.59
C LEU A 195 -28.62 -7.45 22.87
N GLY A 196 -29.23 -6.88 21.82
CA GLY A 196 -30.27 -5.86 21.92
C GLY A 196 -31.51 -6.35 22.66
N LEU A 197 -31.95 -7.59 22.41
CA LEU A 197 -33.05 -8.22 23.14
C LEU A 197 -32.68 -8.48 24.61
N LEU A 198 -31.46 -8.92 24.89
CA LEU A 198 -30.97 -9.10 26.27
C LEU A 198 -30.91 -7.77 27.03
N PHE A 199 -30.43 -6.69 26.40
CA PHE A 199 -30.45 -5.35 26.98
C PHE A 199 -31.89 -4.86 27.20
N ALA A 200 -32.78 -5.01 26.23
CA ALA A 200 -34.19 -4.61 26.36
C ALA A 200 -34.89 -5.37 27.51
N ALA A 201 -34.67 -6.68 27.62
CA ALA A 201 -35.20 -7.49 28.72
C ALA A 201 -34.60 -7.07 30.07
N ALA A 202 -33.29 -6.83 30.14
CA ALA A 202 -32.63 -6.39 31.37
C ALA A 202 -33.09 -5.00 31.81
N ILE A 203 -33.30 -4.07 30.87
CA ILE A 203 -33.88 -2.73 31.13
C ILE A 203 -35.32 -2.87 31.60
N ALA A 204 -36.15 -3.71 30.97
CA ALA A 204 -37.53 -3.95 31.40
C ALA A 204 -37.58 -4.51 32.84
N ILE A 205 -36.73 -5.49 33.15
CA ILE A 205 -36.60 -6.06 34.50
C ILE A 205 -36.10 -5.00 35.50
N ALA A 206 -35.14 -4.16 35.11
CA ALA A 206 -34.61 -3.06 35.91
C ALA A 206 -35.71 -2.04 36.27
N VAL A 207 -36.50 -1.62 35.27
CA VAL A 207 -37.63 -0.69 35.46
C VAL A 207 -38.68 -1.32 36.38
N LEU A 208 -39.01 -2.60 36.19
CA LEU A 208 -40.02 -3.30 37.00
C LEU A 208 -39.55 -3.50 38.45
N ALA A 209 -38.26 -3.82 38.65
CA ALA A 209 -37.65 -3.95 39.97
C ALA A 209 -37.51 -2.60 40.69
N SER A 210 -37.14 -1.53 39.98
CA SER A 210 -37.01 -0.17 40.52
C SER A 210 -38.37 0.42 40.90
N THR A 211 -39.37 0.28 40.01
CA THR A 211 -40.73 0.78 40.26
C THR A 211 -41.36 0.11 41.47
N ARG A 212 -41.36 -1.23 41.52
CA ARG A 212 -41.95 -1.97 42.66
C ARG A 212 -41.11 -1.92 43.94
N GLY A 213 -39.78 -1.82 43.82
CA GLY A 213 -38.85 -1.94 44.94
C GLY A 213 -38.49 -0.62 45.63
N ILE A 214 -38.57 0.50 44.91
CA ILE A 214 -38.13 1.83 45.35
C ILE A 214 -39.22 2.89 45.08
N ALA A 215 -39.64 3.09 43.82
CA ALA A 215 -40.48 4.25 43.46
C ALA A 215 -41.90 4.19 44.05
N THR A 216 -42.61 3.07 43.91
CA THR A 216 -43.99 2.92 44.43
C THR A 216 -44.05 3.02 45.97
N PRO A 217 -43.16 2.39 46.75
CA PRO A 217 -43.13 2.57 48.20
C PRO A 217 -42.85 4.02 48.64
N ILE A 218 -41.95 4.74 47.96
CA ILE A 218 -41.67 6.15 48.26
C ILE A 218 -42.87 7.03 47.94
N GLU A 219 -43.53 6.82 46.80
CA GLU A 219 -44.73 7.58 46.44
C GLU A 219 -45.90 7.32 47.40
N ARG A 220 -46.05 6.08 47.88
CA ARG A 220 -47.03 5.76 48.93
C ARG A 220 -46.68 6.47 50.24
N LEU A 221 -45.42 6.47 50.66
CA LEU A 221 -45.00 7.19 51.87
C LEU A 221 -45.22 8.70 51.74
N ARG A 222 -44.93 9.28 50.56
CA ARG A 222 -45.22 10.68 50.25
C ARG A 222 -46.72 10.98 50.37
N ALA A 223 -47.57 10.16 49.74
CA ALA A 223 -49.03 10.32 49.81
C ALA A 223 -49.56 10.22 51.26
N ARG A 224 -48.98 9.33 52.08
CA ARG A 224 -49.33 9.21 53.51
C ARG A 224 -48.86 10.40 54.34
N MET A 225 -47.69 10.95 54.02
CA MET A 225 -47.19 12.14 54.71
C MET A 225 -48.07 13.36 54.42
N VAL A 226 -48.59 13.49 53.19
CA VAL A 226 -49.59 14.50 52.82
C VAL A 226 -50.92 14.26 53.54
N SER A 227 -51.46 13.03 53.53
CA SER A 227 -52.74 12.75 54.21
C SER A 227 -52.69 12.92 55.73
N LEU A 228 -51.51 12.67 56.34
CA LEU A 228 -51.30 12.87 57.77
C LEU A 228 -51.22 14.36 58.12
N ALA A 229 -50.68 15.19 57.23
CA ALA A 229 -50.69 16.64 57.38
C ALA A 229 -52.12 17.22 57.28
N ASP A 230 -53.00 16.59 56.51
CA ASP A 230 -54.43 16.93 56.42
C ASP A 230 -55.29 16.35 57.57
N GLY A 231 -54.66 15.77 58.61
CA GLY A 231 -55.32 15.36 59.86
C GLY A 231 -55.93 13.95 59.86
N ASN A 232 -55.72 13.14 58.82
CA ASN A 232 -56.24 11.78 58.74
C ASN A 232 -55.26 10.76 59.38
N THR A 233 -55.61 10.25 60.57
CA THR A 233 -54.74 9.39 61.39
C THR A 233 -55.16 7.91 61.45
N ASP A 234 -56.33 7.55 60.92
CA ASP A 234 -56.94 6.22 61.14
C ASP A 234 -56.36 5.09 60.28
N GLU A 235 -55.76 5.40 59.13
CA GLU A 235 -55.21 4.38 58.23
C GLU A 235 -53.76 3.97 58.60
N GLN A 236 -53.48 2.66 58.56
CA GLN A 236 -52.17 2.12 58.91
C GLN A 236 -51.09 2.46 57.87
N ILE A 237 -49.87 2.78 58.35
CA ILE A 237 -48.72 3.03 57.47
C ILE A 237 -48.15 1.69 57.00
N VAL A 238 -48.33 1.40 55.71
CA VAL A 238 -47.85 0.17 55.09
C VAL A 238 -46.32 0.22 54.95
N GLY A 239 -45.62 -0.83 55.39
CA GLY A 239 -44.18 -1.00 55.16
C GLY A 239 -43.25 -0.86 56.36
N ILE A 240 -43.78 -0.71 57.58
CA ILE A 240 -43.02 -0.59 58.85
C ILE A 240 -42.09 -1.79 59.10
N GLY A 241 -42.46 -2.99 58.64
CA GLY A 241 -41.66 -4.21 58.81
C GLY A 241 -40.46 -4.37 57.85
N ARG A 242 -40.19 -3.39 56.98
CA ARG A 242 -39.06 -3.44 56.05
C ARG A 242 -37.76 -3.06 56.76
N LYS A 243 -36.66 -3.74 56.42
CA LYS A 243 -35.32 -3.49 57.00
C LYS A 243 -34.46 -2.51 56.19
N ASP A 244 -35.00 -1.92 55.13
CA ASP A 244 -34.32 -0.99 54.24
C ASP A 244 -34.60 0.49 54.59
N GLU A 245 -33.98 1.42 53.86
CA GLU A 245 -34.11 2.86 54.11
C GLU A 245 -35.56 3.34 53.98
N VAL A 246 -36.35 2.71 53.10
CA VAL A 246 -37.79 2.98 52.95
C VAL A 246 -38.56 2.52 54.20
N GLY A 247 -38.18 1.39 54.80
CA GLY A 247 -38.71 0.94 56.10
C GLY A 247 -38.37 1.88 57.25
N GLN A 248 -37.15 2.43 57.27
CA GLN A 248 -36.75 3.45 58.24
C GLN A 248 -37.58 4.74 58.09
N MET A 249 -37.85 5.16 56.85
CA MET A 249 -38.77 6.26 56.57
C MET A 249 -40.21 5.94 57.01
N ALA A 250 -40.71 4.73 56.74
CA ALA A 250 -42.04 4.31 57.17
C ALA A 250 -42.19 4.26 58.70
N ALA A 251 -41.15 3.80 59.42
CA ALA A 251 -41.10 3.82 60.87
C ALA A 251 -41.06 5.25 61.42
N ALA A 252 -40.28 6.14 60.80
CA ALA A 252 -40.27 7.57 61.15
C ALA A 252 -41.65 8.23 60.92
N VAL A 253 -42.33 7.94 59.81
CA VAL A 253 -43.70 8.42 59.54
C VAL A 253 -44.71 7.82 60.54
N SER A 254 -44.50 6.60 61.04
CA SER A 254 -45.31 6.01 62.12
C SER A 254 -45.12 6.77 63.43
N ILE A 255 -43.88 7.12 63.78
CA ILE A 255 -43.58 7.96 64.95
C ILE A 255 -44.25 9.33 64.80
N PHE A 256 -44.26 9.93 63.60
CA PHE A 256 -45.00 11.16 63.33
C PHE A 256 -46.52 11.01 63.46
N ARG A 257 -47.11 9.90 63.00
CA ARG A 257 -48.53 9.60 63.21
C ARG A 257 -48.83 9.44 64.70
N ASP A 258 -47.99 8.69 65.42
CA ASP A 258 -48.16 8.42 66.84
C ASP A 258 -48.02 9.72 67.67
N HIS A 259 -47.14 10.64 67.26
CA HIS A 259 -47.06 11.99 67.82
C HIS A 259 -48.19 12.94 67.38
N ALA A 260 -48.74 12.79 66.17
CA ALA A 260 -49.91 13.56 65.73
C ALA A 260 -51.18 13.15 66.50
N ILE A 261 -51.32 11.86 66.81
CA ILE A 261 -52.38 11.31 67.66
C ILE A 261 -52.18 11.75 69.14
N GLU A 262 -50.94 11.84 69.61
CA GLU A 262 -50.64 12.29 70.98
C GLU A 262 -50.75 13.82 71.16
N ARG A 263 -50.48 14.60 70.10
CA ARG A 263 -50.58 16.07 70.11
C ARG A 263 -52.03 16.57 70.12
N ILE A 264 -52.96 15.83 69.50
CA ILE A 264 -54.40 16.11 69.58
C ILE A 264 -54.96 15.79 70.99
N ARG A 265 -54.32 14.89 71.75
CA ARG A 265 -54.73 14.54 73.12
C ARG A 265 -54.10 15.45 74.20
N LEU A 266 -52.90 15.96 73.97
CA LEU A 266 -52.14 16.75 74.97
C LEU A 266 -52.40 18.26 74.92
N GLU A 267 -53.04 18.81 73.88
CA GLU A 267 -53.36 20.25 73.79
C GLU A 267 -54.57 20.66 74.67
N GLN A 268 -55.28 19.72 75.31
CA GLN A 268 -56.43 20.01 76.19
C GLN A 268 -56.18 19.86 77.70
N GLU A 269 -54.99 19.46 78.16
CA GLU A 269 -54.77 19.08 79.57
C GLU A 269 -53.60 19.79 80.27
N ALA A 270 -53.30 21.03 79.89
CA ALA A 270 -52.29 21.85 80.59
C ALA A 270 -52.75 23.30 80.82
N SER A 271 -53.91 23.47 81.46
CA SER A 271 -54.29 24.73 82.10
C SER A 271 -54.45 24.56 83.61
N ALA A 272 -53.65 25.34 84.33
CA ALA A 272 -53.80 25.79 85.72
C ALA A 272 -53.09 25.01 86.86
N ASN A 273 -51.97 25.62 87.26
CA ASN A 273 -51.50 25.87 88.64
C ASN A 273 -50.64 24.83 89.39
N ARG A 274 -49.33 25.10 89.47
CA ARG A 274 -48.67 25.80 90.61
C ARG A 274 -47.16 25.88 90.34
N SER A 275 -46.57 27.07 90.12
CA SER A 275 -46.11 28.03 91.14
C SER A 275 -45.35 27.39 92.32
N LEU A 276 -44.00 27.39 92.21
CA LEU A 276 -43.02 27.61 93.30
C LEU A 276 -41.57 27.50 92.76
N SER A 277 -41.10 28.58 92.11
CA SER A 277 -39.72 29.12 92.10
C SER A 277 -39.62 30.12 90.93
N GLU A 278 -40.38 31.22 91.03
CA GLU A 278 -40.48 32.25 89.99
C GLU A 278 -39.18 33.05 89.79
N LYS A 279 -38.19 32.90 90.68
CA LYS A 279 -36.96 33.68 90.65
C LYS A 279 -35.79 33.01 89.91
N GLU A 280 -35.70 31.67 89.92
CA GLU A 280 -34.71 30.95 89.07
C GLU A 280 -35.22 30.67 87.65
N ARG A 281 -36.56 30.62 87.46
CA ARG A 281 -37.16 30.41 86.14
C ARG A 281 -36.93 31.62 85.23
N LEU A 282 -37.03 32.85 85.75
CA LEU A 282 -36.74 34.06 84.99
C LEU A 282 -35.26 34.16 84.58
N GLU A 283 -34.31 33.69 85.40
CA GLU A 283 -32.89 33.67 85.03
C GLU A 283 -32.56 32.56 84.02
N ARG A 284 -33.13 31.35 84.17
CA ARG A 284 -32.99 30.27 83.17
C ARG A 284 -33.79 30.49 81.90
N GLU A 285 -34.95 31.13 81.95
CA GLU A 285 -35.74 31.56 80.78
C GLU A 285 -35.05 32.74 80.10
N ALA A 286 -34.49 33.70 80.83
CA ALA A 286 -33.72 34.78 80.23
C ALA A 286 -32.42 34.25 79.59
N GLN A 287 -31.72 33.30 80.23
CA GLN A 287 -30.54 32.67 79.65
C GLN A 287 -30.90 31.75 78.46
N LYS A 288 -31.93 30.90 78.57
CA LYS A 288 -32.41 30.10 77.44
C LYS A 288 -32.99 30.95 76.30
N ALA A 289 -33.63 32.08 76.60
CA ALA A 289 -34.13 33.00 75.59
C ALA A 289 -32.97 33.74 74.92
N LYS A 290 -31.91 34.09 75.65
CA LYS A 290 -30.65 34.58 75.08
C LYS A 290 -29.98 33.53 74.21
N ASP A 291 -29.75 32.32 74.72
CA ASP A 291 -29.10 31.24 73.98
C ASP A 291 -29.95 30.83 72.75
N ALA A 292 -31.27 30.82 72.87
CA ALA A 292 -32.18 30.59 71.75
C ALA A 292 -32.16 31.74 70.74
N ALA A 293 -32.09 33.00 71.19
CA ALA A 293 -31.95 34.15 70.31
C ALA A 293 -30.59 34.16 69.59
N ASP A 294 -29.50 33.81 70.27
CA ASP A 294 -28.16 33.70 69.70
C ASP A 294 -28.08 32.53 68.69
N THR A 295 -28.73 31.41 68.99
CA THR A 295 -28.85 30.27 68.06
C THR A 295 -29.72 30.62 66.86
N GLN A 296 -30.86 31.27 67.09
CA GLN A 296 -31.77 31.74 66.03
C GLN A 296 -31.05 32.74 65.11
N PHE A 297 -30.29 33.68 65.68
CA PHE A 297 -29.48 34.63 64.91
C PHE A 297 -28.42 33.93 64.04
N ALA A 298 -27.72 32.93 64.59
CA ALA A 298 -26.75 32.15 63.82
C ALA A 298 -27.42 31.33 62.71
N VAL A 299 -28.59 30.72 62.99
CA VAL A 299 -29.38 29.96 62.01
C VAL A 299 -29.92 30.87 60.91
N ASP A 300 -30.46 32.04 61.26
CA ASP A 300 -30.99 33.03 60.32
C ASP A 300 -29.86 33.61 59.45
N GLY A 301 -28.70 33.88 60.05
CA GLY A 301 -27.50 34.31 59.33
C GLY A 301 -26.98 33.26 58.35
N LEU A 302 -26.97 31.98 58.75
CA LEU A 302 -26.63 30.86 57.85
C LEU A 302 -27.70 30.65 56.78
N ALA A 303 -28.99 30.76 57.11
CA ALA A 303 -30.09 30.64 56.16
C ALA A 303 -30.01 31.75 55.11
N GLY A 304 -29.71 32.99 55.51
CA GLY A 304 -29.42 34.10 54.61
C GLY A 304 -28.21 33.83 53.71
N GLY A 305 -27.11 33.36 54.28
CA GLY A 305 -25.91 32.98 53.50
C GLY A 305 -26.16 31.85 52.50
N LEU A 306 -26.95 30.84 52.87
CA LEU A 306 -27.35 29.75 51.98
C LEU A 306 -28.33 30.23 50.89
N ALA A 307 -29.20 31.18 51.20
CA ALA A 307 -30.08 31.81 50.21
C ALA A 307 -29.26 32.58 49.17
N GLU A 308 -28.26 33.35 49.60
CA GLU A 308 -27.32 34.04 48.70
C GLU A 308 -26.55 33.05 47.82
N LEU A 309 -26.05 31.95 48.39
CA LEU A 309 -25.42 30.87 47.63
C LEU A 309 -26.38 30.25 46.59
N SER A 310 -27.65 30.02 46.95
CA SER A 310 -28.66 29.47 46.03
C SER A 310 -28.98 30.42 44.87
N ASN A 311 -28.85 31.73 45.10
CA ASN A 311 -28.96 32.77 44.07
C ASN A 311 -27.65 32.97 43.28
N GLY A 312 -26.64 32.13 43.52
CA GLY A 312 -25.34 32.18 42.85
C GLY A 312 -24.39 33.24 43.41
N ASN A 313 -24.71 33.93 44.51
CA ASN A 313 -23.84 34.96 45.08
C ASN A 313 -22.73 34.40 45.96
N LEU A 314 -21.59 34.09 45.34
CA LEU A 314 -20.42 33.55 46.01
C LEU A 314 -19.55 34.61 46.71
N VAL A 315 -19.84 35.89 46.50
CA VAL A 315 -19.11 37.00 47.15
C VAL A 315 -19.64 37.30 48.55
N TYR A 316 -20.86 36.87 48.85
CA TYR A 316 -21.49 37.12 50.15
C TYR A 316 -20.67 36.54 51.30
N ARG A 317 -20.52 37.31 52.37
CA ARG A 317 -19.85 36.91 53.61
C ARG A 317 -20.73 37.31 54.78
N ILE A 318 -20.81 36.44 55.79
CA ILE A 318 -21.44 36.77 57.06
C ILE A 318 -20.43 37.59 57.87
N GLU A 319 -20.64 38.90 57.94
CA GLU A 319 -19.73 39.83 58.61
C GLU A 319 -19.97 39.90 60.13
N GLN A 320 -21.23 39.84 60.56
CA GLN A 320 -21.57 39.89 61.97
C GLN A 320 -21.10 38.61 62.69
N PRO A 321 -20.26 38.72 63.72
CA PRO A 321 -19.84 37.58 64.53
C PRO A 321 -21.03 36.96 65.25
N PHE A 322 -21.03 35.63 65.34
CA PHE A 322 -21.92 34.91 66.25
C PHE A 322 -21.27 34.83 67.64
N VAL A 323 -22.02 34.37 68.63
CA VAL A 323 -21.46 34.03 69.94
C VAL A 323 -20.32 33.01 69.81
N ASP A 324 -19.30 33.09 70.67
CA ASP A 324 -18.03 32.36 70.54
C ASP A 324 -18.18 30.86 70.20
N HIS A 325 -19.14 30.18 70.83
CA HIS A 325 -19.37 28.75 70.62
C HIS A 325 -20.02 28.40 69.26
N LEU A 326 -20.66 29.37 68.60
CA LEU A 326 -21.29 29.25 67.28
C LEU A 326 -20.50 29.94 66.15
N ASP A 327 -19.57 30.85 66.45
CA ASP A 327 -18.84 31.63 65.43
C ASP A 327 -18.00 30.75 64.48
N ARG A 328 -17.64 29.55 64.91
CA ARG A 328 -17.01 28.54 64.04
C ARG A 328 -17.87 28.20 62.81
N LEU A 329 -19.20 28.24 62.93
CA LEU A 329 -20.11 28.01 61.80
C LEU A 329 -19.99 29.13 60.75
N ARG A 330 -19.95 30.38 61.20
CA ARG A 330 -19.71 31.56 60.35
C ARG A 330 -18.37 31.46 59.62
N ALA A 331 -17.32 31.13 60.36
CA ALA A 331 -15.97 30.98 59.82
C ALA A 331 -15.91 29.85 58.77
N ASN A 332 -16.49 28.68 59.06
CA ASN A 332 -16.54 27.56 58.13
C ASN A 332 -17.36 27.88 56.87
N PHE A 333 -18.50 28.57 57.01
CA PHE A 333 -19.31 29.03 55.89
C PHE A 333 -18.52 29.97 54.99
N ASN A 334 -17.93 31.02 55.56
CA ASN A 334 -17.13 32.01 54.82
C ASN A 334 -15.92 31.37 54.13
N ALA A 335 -15.24 30.42 54.81
CA ALA A 335 -14.12 29.67 54.22
C ALA A 335 -14.56 28.78 53.05
N SER A 336 -15.73 28.13 53.16
CA SER A 336 -16.29 27.29 52.10
C SER A 336 -16.68 28.14 50.88
N MET A 337 -17.31 29.30 51.09
CA MET A 337 -17.64 30.26 50.03
C MET A 337 -16.39 30.74 49.31
N ALA A 338 -15.33 31.11 50.06
CA ALA A 338 -14.06 31.53 49.48
C ALA A 338 -13.40 30.43 48.64
N LYS A 339 -13.43 29.17 49.12
CA LYS A 339 -12.82 28.05 48.38
C LYS A 339 -13.61 27.71 47.12
N LEU A 340 -14.94 27.78 47.17
CA LEU A 340 -15.80 27.54 46.02
C LEU A 340 -15.63 28.65 44.96
N GLU A 341 -15.55 29.91 45.39
CA GLU A 341 -15.24 31.05 44.54
C GLU A 341 -13.88 30.90 43.83
N GLU A 342 -12.83 30.55 44.58
CA GLU A 342 -11.48 30.29 44.03
C GLU A 342 -11.50 29.16 42.98
N THR A 343 -12.20 28.07 43.30
CA THR A 343 -12.29 26.90 42.42
C THR A 343 -13.00 27.25 41.11
N LEU A 344 -14.15 27.93 41.17
CA LEU A 344 -14.90 28.35 39.97
C LEU A 344 -14.15 29.39 39.15
N ARG A 345 -13.38 30.29 39.80
CA ARG A 345 -12.48 31.21 39.11
C ARG A 345 -11.38 30.45 38.36
N SER A 346 -10.77 29.45 38.98
CA SER A 346 -9.76 28.60 38.33
C SER A 346 -10.34 27.82 37.14
N VAL A 347 -11.59 27.35 37.24
CA VAL A 347 -12.30 26.70 36.13
C VAL A 347 -12.53 27.69 34.98
N GLY A 348 -12.95 28.92 35.27
CA GLY A 348 -13.11 29.96 34.25
C GLY A 348 -11.80 30.33 33.55
N GLN A 349 -10.70 30.43 34.29
CA GLN A 349 -9.36 30.63 33.72
C GLN A 349 -8.91 29.46 32.84
N GLY A 350 -9.15 28.22 33.29
CA GLY A 350 -8.91 27.01 32.51
C GLY A 350 -9.73 26.99 31.21
N GLY A 351 -11.01 27.37 31.27
CA GLY A 351 -11.88 27.51 30.11
C GLY A 351 -11.33 28.53 29.10
N GLN A 352 -10.90 29.70 29.56
CA GLN A 352 -10.29 30.72 28.68
C GLN A 352 -9.01 30.22 28.00
N ALA A 353 -8.16 29.48 28.71
CA ALA A 353 -6.97 28.87 28.13
C ALA A 353 -7.31 27.82 27.05
N ILE A 354 -8.35 27.01 27.29
CA ILE A 354 -8.85 26.04 26.31
C ILE A 354 -9.41 26.75 25.07
N ALA A 355 -10.20 27.83 25.23
CA ALA A 355 -10.70 28.60 24.10
C ALA A 355 -9.58 29.24 23.26
N ALA A 356 -8.53 29.76 23.92
CA ALA A 356 -7.36 30.28 23.23
C ALA A 356 -6.65 29.17 22.44
N GLY A 357 -6.43 28.00 23.05
CA GLY A 357 -5.85 26.83 22.39
C GLY A 357 -6.67 26.34 21.21
N ALA A 358 -8.00 26.22 21.37
CA ALA A 358 -8.91 25.84 20.28
C ALA A 358 -8.84 26.81 19.11
N SER A 359 -8.73 28.12 19.37
CA SER A 359 -8.58 29.11 18.31
C SER A 359 -7.23 29.01 17.59
N GLN A 360 -6.15 28.69 18.31
CA GLN A 360 -4.84 28.45 17.70
C GLN A 360 -4.84 27.19 16.82
N ILE A 361 -5.44 26.10 17.29
CA ILE A 361 -5.57 24.86 16.51
C ILE A 361 -6.35 25.12 15.24
N ARG A 362 -7.47 25.86 15.32
CA ARG A 362 -8.25 26.25 14.13
C ARG A 362 -7.43 27.06 13.13
N SER A 363 -6.64 28.04 13.58
CA SER A 363 -5.77 28.80 12.67
C SER A 363 -4.68 27.94 12.04
N ALA A 364 -4.12 26.97 12.78
CA ALA A 364 -3.15 26.02 12.25
C ALA A 364 -3.79 25.03 11.25
N ALA A 365 -5.04 24.60 11.51
CA ALA A 365 -5.80 23.75 10.60
C ALA A 365 -6.14 24.48 9.29
N ASP A 366 -6.50 25.77 9.34
CA ASP A 366 -6.73 26.60 8.14
C ASP A 366 -5.46 26.75 7.28
N ASP A 367 -4.31 26.97 7.92
CA ASP A 367 -3.01 27.02 7.21
C ASP A 367 -2.65 25.66 6.59
N LEU A 368 -2.88 24.56 7.34
CA LEU A 368 -2.68 23.22 6.84
C LEU A 368 -3.62 22.88 5.69
N SER A 369 -4.88 23.34 5.71
CA SER A 369 -5.84 23.19 4.62
C SER A 369 -5.28 23.79 3.32
N LYS A 370 -4.88 25.06 3.36
CA LYS A 370 -4.34 25.78 2.20
C LYS A 370 -3.08 25.11 1.64
N ARG A 371 -2.20 24.63 2.52
CA ARG A 371 -1.02 23.88 2.11
C ARG A 371 -1.36 22.52 1.50
N THR A 372 -2.37 21.84 2.03
CA THR A 372 -2.85 20.55 1.51
C THR A 372 -3.51 20.72 0.14
N GLU A 373 -4.29 21.78 -0.05
CA GLU A 373 -4.85 22.14 -1.37
C GLU A 373 -3.75 22.45 -2.39
N GLN A 374 -2.76 23.26 -2.02
CA GLN A 374 -1.61 23.57 -2.88
C GLN A 374 -0.81 22.31 -3.24
N GLN A 375 -0.63 21.42 -2.25
CA GLN A 375 0.06 20.15 -2.43
C GLN A 375 -0.73 19.22 -3.35
N ALA A 376 -2.05 19.13 -3.20
CA ALA A 376 -2.90 18.34 -4.08
C ALA A 376 -2.76 18.81 -5.54
N ALA A 377 -2.81 20.12 -5.79
CA ALA A 377 -2.60 20.67 -7.12
C ALA A 377 -1.21 20.32 -7.69
N SER A 378 -0.16 20.38 -6.86
CA SER A 378 1.21 20.03 -7.28
C SER A 378 1.35 18.53 -7.57
N VAL A 379 0.67 17.67 -6.81
CA VAL A 379 0.64 16.22 -7.03
C VAL A 379 -0.09 15.87 -8.32
N GLU A 380 -1.22 16.53 -8.60
CA GLU A 380 -1.99 16.35 -9.83
C GLU A 380 -1.18 16.76 -11.07
N GLU A 381 -0.51 17.92 -11.03
CA GLU A 381 0.38 18.38 -12.11
C GLU A 381 1.57 17.42 -12.32
N THR A 382 2.17 16.94 -11.22
CA THR A 382 3.27 15.97 -11.28
C THR A 382 2.81 14.63 -11.85
N ALA A 383 1.63 14.16 -11.47
CA ALA A 383 1.05 12.91 -11.98
C ALA A 383 0.79 13.00 -13.49
N ALA A 384 0.21 14.12 -13.96
CA ALA A 384 -0.02 14.36 -15.38
C ALA A 384 1.30 14.40 -16.18
N ALA A 385 2.32 15.11 -15.68
CA ALA A 385 3.64 15.15 -16.31
C ALA A 385 4.31 13.77 -16.34
N LEU A 386 4.18 12.98 -15.26
CA LEU A 386 4.70 11.63 -15.21
C LEU A 386 4.00 10.68 -16.18
N GLU A 387 2.69 10.84 -16.40
CA GLU A 387 1.94 10.03 -17.38
C GLU A 387 2.39 10.33 -18.81
N GLU A 388 2.64 11.60 -19.13
CA GLU A 388 3.24 12.01 -20.41
C GLU A 388 4.64 11.40 -20.58
N ILE A 389 5.52 11.55 -19.58
CA ILE A 389 6.88 10.98 -19.60
C ILE A 389 6.83 9.46 -19.73
N THR A 390 5.95 8.78 -19.00
CA THR A 390 5.78 7.32 -19.07
C THR A 390 5.39 6.88 -20.48
N THR A 391 4.51 7.63 -21.12
CA THR A 391 4.11 7.38 -22.51
C THR A 391 5.29 7.58 -23.47
N THR A 392 6.05 8.66 -23.32
CA THR A 392 7.23 8.94 -24.16
C THR A 392 8.34 7.91 -23.98
N VAL A 393 8.63 7.49 -22.74
CA VAL A 393 9.64 6.46 -22.47
C VAL A 393 9.20 5.12 -23.04
N LYS A 394 7.91 4.74 -22.88
CA LYS A 394 7.38 3.52 -23.48
C LYS A 394 7.51 3.51 -25.01
N ASP A 395 7.20 4.62 -25.68
CA ASP A 395 7.40 4.72 -27.14
C ASP A 395 8.89 4.67 -27.52
N SER A 396 9.76 5.30 -26.72
CA SER A 396 11.21 5.28 -26.91
C SER A 396 11.79 3.87 -26.76
N THR A 397 11.36 3.10 -25.75
CA THR A 397 11.75 1.70 -25.56
C THR A 397 11.35 0.85 -26.76
N ARG A 398 10.11 0.99 -27.24
CA ARG A 398 9.64 0.27 -28.44
C ARG A 398 10.50 0.61 -29.66
N ARG A 399 10.77 1.89 -29.90
CA ARG A 399 11.62 2.35 -31.01
C ARG A 399 13.05 1.84 -30.89
N ALA A 400 13.60 1.79 -29.68
CA ALA A 400 14.93 1.24 -29.44
C ALA A 400 14.98 -0.27 -29.73
N GLU A 401 13.95 -1.03 -29.35
CA GLU A 401 13.83 -2.46 -29.66
C GLU A 401 13.70 -2.70 -31.18
N GLU A 402 12.91 -1.89 -31.88
CA GLU A 402 12.80 -1.94 -33.34
C GLU A 402 14.14 -1.61 -34.03
N ALA A 403 14.84 -0.58 -33.55
CA ALA A 403 16.17 -0.22 -34.02
C ALA A 403 17.19 -1.35 -33.77
N SER A 404 17.15 -1.99 -32.59
CA SER A 404 18.02 -3.12 -32.26
C SER A 404 17.80 -4.29 -33.22
N SER A 405 16.54 -4.63 -33.51
CA SER A 405 16.20 -5.67 -34.48
C SER A 405 16.68 -5.32 -35.90
N LEU A 406 16.54 -4.06 -36.31
CA LEU A 406 16.98 -3.59 -37.62
C LEU A 406 18.51 -3.64 -37.76
N VAL A 407 19.24 -3.19 -36.74
CA VAL A 407 20.71 -3.25 -36.69
C VAL A 407 21.20 -4.70 -36.67
N GLY A 408 20.54 -5.58 -35.89
CA GLY A 408 20.86 -7.01 -35.89
C GLY A 408 20.72 -7.66 -37.27
N ARG A 409 19.68 -7.32 -38.03
CA ARG A 409 19.54 -7.76 -39.43
C ARG A 409 20.60 -7.16 -40.35
N ALA A 410 20.94 -5.89 -40.17
CA ALA A 410 21.98 -5.23 -40.94
C ALA A 410 23.37 -5.87 -40.71
N ARG A 411 23.66 -6.26 -39.46
CA ARG A 411 24.88 -6.99 -39.07
C ARG A 411 24.99 -8.32 -39.83
N ILE A 412 23.94 -9.14 -39.77
CA ILE A 412 23.90 -10.43 -40.50
C ILE A 412 24.07 -10.22 -42.00
N GLY A 413 23.43 -9.18 -42.57
CA GLY A 413 23.56 -8.84 -43.99
C GLY A 413 24.98 -8.42 -44.37
N ALA A 414 25.65 -7.65 -43.51
CA ALA A 414 27.03 -7.22 -43.71
C ALA A 414 28.02 -8.39 -43.58
N GLU A 415 27.85 -9.27 -42.59
CA GLU A 415 28.65 -10.50 -42.42
C GLU A 415 28.56 -11.39 -43.67
N LYS A 416 27.34 -11.67 -44.14
CA LYS A 416 27.10 -12.47 -45.35
C LYS A 416 27.68 -11.82 -46.61
N SER A 417 27.60 -10.50 -46.73
CA SER A 417 28.23 -9.78 -47.84
C SER A 417 29.76 -9.92 -47.78
N GLY A 418 30.34 -9.96 -46.58
CA GLY A 418 31.76 -10.22 -46.34
C GLY A 418 32.19 -11.60 -46.83
N GLU A 419 31.40 -12.64 -46.54
CA GLU A 419 31.62 -14.02 -47.03
C GLU A 419 31.62 -14.08 -48.56
N VAL A 420 30.59 -13.52 -49.20
CA VAL A 420 30.48 -13.46 -50.67
C VAL A 420 31.68 -12.71 -51.29
N MET A 421 32.19 -11.68 -50.63
CA MET A 421 33.36 -10.95 -51.12
C MET A 421 34.63 -11.78 -51.01
N GLN A 422 34.80 -12.58 -49.95
CA GLN A 422 35.94 -13.51 -49.85
C GLN A 422 35.90 -14.58 -50.95
N GLU A 423 34.72 -15.11 -51.25
CA GLU A 423 34.53 -16.05 -52.38
C GLU A 423 34.86 -15.38 -53.72
N ALA A 424 34.44 -14.13 -53.92
CA ALA A 424 34.73 -13.37 -55.13
C ALA A 424 36.24 -13.08 -55.31
N ILE A 425 36.96 -12.76 -54.21
CA ILE A 425 38.43 -12.61 -54.23
C ILE A 425 39.08 -13.92 -54.66
N ALA A 426 38.71 -15.04 -54.04
CA ALA A 426 39.27 -16.36 -54.35
C ALA A 426 39.02 -16.77 -55.81
N ALA A 427 37.82 -16.48 -56.35
CA ALA A 427 37.49 -16.75 -57.74
C ALA A 427 38.35 -15.90 -58.71
N MET A 428 38.54 -14.61 -58.42
CA MET A 428 39.37 -13.73 -59.25
C MET A 428 40.86 -14.11 -59.20
N GLU A 429 41.37 -14.52 -58.05
CA GLU A 429 42.74 -15.06 -57.91
C GLU A 429 42.92 -16.34 -58.74
N ALA A 430 41.93 -17.24 -58.73
CA ALA A 430 41.95 -18.44 -59.56
C ALA A 430 41.94 -18.12 -61.07
N ILE A 431 41.19 -17.10 -61.50
CA ILE A 431 41.18 -16.61 -62.89
C ILE A 431 42.54 -16.00 -63.26
N SER A 432 43.16 -15.21 -62.37
CA SER A 432 44.48 -14.62 -62.59
C SER A 432 45.53 -15.72 -62.78
N LYS A 433 45.52 -16.73 -61.90
CA LYS A 433 46.40 -17.90 -62.01
C LYS A 433 46.20 -18.66 -63.33
N SER A 434 44.95 -18.96 -63.69
CA SER A 434 44.60 -19.65 -64.94
C SER A 434 45.07 -18.86 -66.18
N SER A 435 44.93 -17.53 -66.17
CA SER A 435 45.43 -16.67 -67.24
C SER A 435 46.96 -16.74 -67.38
N GLY A 436 47.68 -16.84 -66.26
CA GLY A 436 49.13 -17.08 -66.24
C GLY A 436 49.51 -18.45 -66.83
N GLU A 437 48.78 -19.50 -66.48
CA GLU A 437 48.97 -20.85 -67.04
C GLU A 437 48.72 -20.89 -68.55
N ILE A 438 47.65 -20.24 -69.03
CA ILE A 438 47.37 -20.12 -70.47
C ILE A 438 48.51 -19.38 -71.17
N SER A 439 49.00 -18.27 -70.60
CA SER A 439 50.14 -17.52 -71.18
C SER A 439 51.38 -18.39 -71.36
N ASN A 440 51.67 -19.28 -70.40
CA ASN A 440 52.77 -20.24 -70.50
C ASN A 440 52.54 -21.27 -71.63
N ILE A 441 51.32 -21.82 -71.76
CA ILE A 441 50.96 -22.76 -72.83
C ILE A 441 51.12 -22.11 -74.20
N ILE A 442 50.68 -20.86 -74.36
CA ILE A 442 50.84 -20.12 -75.62
C ILE A 442 52.33 -19.88 -75.93
N GLY A 443 53.17 -19.66 -74.91
CA GLY A 443 54.63 -19.63 -75.07
C GLY A 443 55.18 -20.93 -75.66
N VAL A 444 54.79 -22.08 -75.11
CA VAL A 444 55.18 -23.41 -75.62
C VAL A 444 54.68 -23.64 -77.06
N ILE A 445 53.49 -23.17 -77.41
CA ILE A 445 52.95 -23.27 -78.78
C ILE A 445 53.78 -22.43 -79.76
N ASP A 446 54.18 -21.22 -79.39
CA ASP A 446 55.08 -20.38 -80.20
C ASP A 446 56.44 -21.07 -80.42
N ASP A 447 56.99 -21.69 -79.37
CA ASP A 447 58.23 -22.48 -79.45
C ASP A 447 58.08 -23.70 -80.38
N ILE A 448 56.97 -24.44 -80.30
CA ILE A 448 56.68 -25.57 -81.21
C ILE A 448 56.55 -25.09 -82.65
N ALA A 449 55.86 -23.97 -82.88
CA ALA A 449 55.72 -23.37 -84.21
C ALA A 449 57.08 -22.96 -84.78
N PHE A 450 57.96 -22.37 -83.95
CA PHE A 450 59.32 -22.04 -84.34
C PHE A 450 60.16 -23.28 -84.70
N GLN A 451 60.13 -24.31 -83.86
CA GLN A 451 60.81 -25.58 -84.11
C GLN A 451 60.29 -26.26 -85.40
N THR A 452 58.98 -26.27 -85.62
CA THR A 452 58.35 -26.83 -86.82
C THR A 452 58.76 -26.07 -88.07
N ASN A 453 58.84 -24.74 -88.00
CA ASN A 453 59.33 -23.90 -89.10
C ASN A 453 60.81 -24.19 -89.42
N LEU A 454 61.67 -24.45 -88.42
CA LEU A 454 63.06 -24.86 -88.63
C LEU A 454 63.18 -26.28 -89.22
N LEU A 455 62.38 -27.23 -88.73
CA LEU A 455 62.30 -28.60 -89.27
C LEU A 455 61.85 -28.60 -90.73
N ALA A 456 60.82 -27.83 -91.05
CA ALA A 456 60.30 -27.67 -92.40
C ALA A 456 61.33 -27.00 -93.33
N LEU A 457 62.09 -26.02 -92.83
CA LEU A 457 63.20 -25.43 -93.57
C LEU A 457 64.28 -26.48 -93.88
N ASN A 458 64.70 -27.26 -92.88
CA ASN A 458 65.69 -28.33 -93.06
C ASN A 458 65.20 -29.39 -94.06
N ALA A 459 63.93 -29.80 -93.96
CA ALA A 459 63.32 -30.73 -94.91
C ALA A 459 63.24 -30.17 -96.33
N GLY A 460 62.92 -28.87 -96.47
CA GLY A 460 62.91 -28.18 -97.76
C GLY A 460 64.29 -28.11 -98.41
N VAL A 461 65.35 -27.89 -97.61
CA VAL A 461 66.74 -27.91 -98.07
C VAL A 461 67.15 -29.31 -98.53
N GLU A 462 66.82 -30.36 -97.78
CA GLU A 462 67.16 -31.74 -98.16
C GLU A 462 66.34 -32.21 -99.37
N ALA A 463 65.09 -31.77 -99.50
CA ALA A 463 64.27 -32.02 -100.69
C ALA A 463 64.82 -31.33 -101.95
N ALA A 464 65.35 -30.10 -101.82
CA ALA A 464 66.05 -29.42 -102.91
C ALA A 464 67.34 -30.15 -103.30
N ARG A 465 68.03 -30.76 -102.32
CA ARG A 465 69.24 -31.57 -102.51
C ARG A 465 68.98 -32.88 -103.25
N ALA A 466 67.80 -33.48 -103.08
CA ALA A 466 67.37 -34.71 -103.77
C ALA A 466 66.90 -34.50 -105.23
N GLY A 467 66.89 -33.26 -105.74
CA GLY A 467 66.60 -32.95 -107.14
C GLY A 467 65.17 -33.31 -107.59
N GLU A 468 65.02 -33.90 -108.78
CA GLU A 468 63.70 -34.28 -109.35
C GLU A 468 62.90 -35.23 -108.43
N ALA A 469 63.56 -36.13 -107.70
CA ALA A 469 62.89 -37.07 -106.78
C ALA A 469 62.32 -36.40 -105.51
N GLY A 470 62.81 -35.21 -105.16
CA GLY A 470 62.42 -34.48 -103.94
C GLY A 470 61.32 -33.43 -104.15
N LYS A 471 60.87 -33.17 -105.38
CA LYS A 471 59.88 -32.10 -105.68
C LYS A 471 58.59 -32.19 -104.84
N GLY A 472 58.04 -33.40 -104.65
CA GLY A 472 56.85 -33.60 -103.82
C GLY A 472 57.10 -33.28 -102.35
N PHE A 473 58.27 -33.66 -101.81
CA PHE A 473 58.67 -33.35 -100.44
C PHE A 473 58.96 -31.86 -100.23
N ALA A 474 59.50 -31.16 -101.24
CA ALA A 474 59.75 -29.73 -101.18
C ALA A 474 58.45 -28.92 -101.04
N VAL A 475 57.39 -29.31 -101.78
CA VAL A 475 56.06 -28.67 -101.66
C VAL A 475 55.47 -28.90 -100.28
N VAL A 476 55.52 -30.13 -99.75
CA VAL A 476 55.05 -30.43 -98.39
C VAL A 476 55.85 -29.65 -97.34
N ALA A 477 57.18 -29.56 -97.48
CA ALA A 477 58.02 -28.79 -96.57
C ALA A 477 57.69 -27.29 -96.60
N GLN A 478 57.38 -26.72 -97.76
CA GLN A 478 56.93 -25.33 -97.86
C GLN A 478 55.56 -25.11 -97.21
N GLU A 479 54.60 -26.01 -97.44
CA GLU A 479 53.27 -25.95 -96.82
C GLU A 479 53.34 -26.05 -95.29
N VAL A 480 54.16 -26.98 -94.77
CA VAL A 480 54.39 -27.13 -93.32
C VAL A 480 55.06 -25.88 -92.74
N ARG A 481 55.97 -25.25 -93.49
CA ARG A 481 56.64 -24.00 -93.08
C ARG A 481 55.65 -22.84 -93.00
N GLU A 482 54.80 -22.69 -94.02
CA GLU A 482 53.76 -21.65 -94.06
C GLU A 482 52.74 -21.86 -92.93
N LEU A 483 52.32 -23.10 -92.68
CA LEU A 483 51.47 -23.45 -91.55
C LEU A 483 52.13 -23.09 -90.20
N ALA A 484 53.41 -23.41 -90.02
CA ALA A 484 54.15 -23.08 -88.81
C ALA A 484 54.27 -21.56 -88.59
N GLN A 485 54.49 -20.77 -89.65
CA GLN A 485 54.49 -19.30 -89.57
C GLN A 485 53.11 -18.73 -89.23
N ARG A 486 52.03 -19.30 -89.78
CA ARG A 486 50.65 -18.96 -89.42
C ARG A 486 50.35 -19.29 -87.96
N SER A 487 50.79 -20.44 -87.47
CA SER A 487 50.66 -20.84 -86.07
C SER A 487 51.42 -19.91 -85.11
N ALA A 488 52.64 -19.50 -85.46
CA ALA A 488 53.42 -18.55 -84.65
C ALA A 488 52.77 -17.16 -84.58
N THR A 489 52.24 -16.68 -85.72
CA THR A 489 51.49 -15.41 -85.75
C THR A 489 50.24 -15.48 -84.87
N ALA A 490 49.44 -16.54 -85.02
CA ALA A 490 48.25 -16.75 -84.20
C ALA A 490 48.59 -16.88 -82.71
N ALA A 491 49.67 -17.59 -82.36
CA ALA A 491 50.15 -17.71 -80.99
C ALA A 491 50.51 -16.33 -80.39
N LYS A 492 51.18 -15.46 -81.16
CA LYS A 492 51.51 -14.09 -80.71
C LYS A 492 50.28 -13.21 -80.52
N GLU A 493 49.29 -13.30 -81.40
CA GLU A 493 48.01 -12.59 -81.26
C GLU A 493 47.26 -13.05 -79.99
N ILE A 494 47.16 -14.36 -79.77
CA ILE A 494 46.55 -14.92 -78.55
C ILE A 494 47.34 -14.49 -77.31
N LYS A 495 48.67 -14.49 -77.35
CA LYS A 495 49.52 -14.04 -76.24
C LYS A 495 49.24 -12.59 -75.87
N ALA A 496 49.09 -11.71 -76.87
CA ALA A 496 48.76 -10.30 -76.64
C ALA A 496 47.37 -10.14 -76.00
N LEU A 497 46.37 -10.90 -76.47
CA LEU A 497 45.02 -10.92 -75.88
C LEU A 497 45.04 -11.41 -74.43
N ILE A 498 45.70 -12.54 -74.15
CA ILE A 498 45.80 -13.11 -72.80
C ILE A 498 46.57 -12.18 -71.86
N SER A 499 47.63 -11.52 -72.35
CA SER A 499 48.36 -10.51 -71.55
C SER A 499 47.46 -9.32 -71.19
N THR A 500 46.62 -8.87 -72.11
CA THR A 500 45.68 -7.77 -71.86
C THR A 500 44.59 -8.21 -70.88
N SER A 501 44.04 -9.42 -71.06
CA SER A 501 43.09 -10.01 -70.12
C SER A 501 43.68 -10.18 -68.73
N GLY A 502 44.94 -10.61 -68.61
CA GLY A 502 45.66 -10.71 -67.33
C GLY A 502 45.72 -9.36 -66.59
N GLN A 503 46.09 -8.28 -67.30
CA GLN A 503 46.09 -6.93 -66.72
C GLN A 503 44.70 -6.48 -66.23
N GLN A 504 43.65 -6.83 -66.99
CA GLN A 504 42.26 -6.53 -66.59
C GLN A 504 41.83 -7.33 -65.36
N VAL A 505 42.21 -8.61 -65.29
CA VAL A 505 41.93 -9.47 -64.14
C VAL A 505 42.67 -8.96 -62.90
N ASP A 506 43.95 -8.60 -63.00
CA ASP A 506 44.73 -8.07 -61.88
C ASP A 506 44.13 -6.76 -61.33
N SER A 507 43.68 -5.88 -62.23
CA SER A 507 42.92 -4.67 -61.85
C SER A 507 41.60 -5.02 -61.14
N GLY A 508 40.89 -6.04 -61.65
CA GLY A 508 39.68 -6.59 -61.04
C GLY A 508 39.92 -7.15 -59.63
N VAL A 509 40.97 -7.96 -59.44
CA VAL A 509 41.40 -8.49 -58.13
C VAL A 509 41.66 -7.34 -57.15
N ASN A 510 42.36 -6.28 -57.58
CA ASN A 510 42.65 -5.13 -56.73
C ASN A 510 41.36 -4.41 -56.27
N LEU A 511 40.44 -4.15 -57.20
CA LEU A 511 39.14 -3.51 -56.90
C LEU A 511 38.30 -4.35 -55.92
N VAL A 512 38.22 -5.65 -56.15
CA VAL A 512 37.44 -6.58 -55.32
C VAL A 512 38.08 -6.71 -53.93
N THR A 513 39.41 -6.75 -53.84
CA THR A 513 40.15 -6.72 -52.56
C THR A 513 39.87 -5.45 -51.77
N ARG A 514 39.95 -4.28 -52.40
CA ARG A 514 39.64 -2.99 -51.76
C ARG A 514 38.18 -2.91 -51.30
N THR A 515 37.26 -3.45 -52.10
CA THR A 515 35.84 -3.55 -51.73
C THR A 515 35.65 -4.44 -50.50
N GLY A 516 36.35 -5.57 -50.44
CA GLY A 516 36.36 -6.46 -49.27
C GLY A 516 36.88 -5.77 -48.00
N GLN A 517 37.94 -4.98 -48.11
CA GLN A 517 38.47 -4.21 -46.96
C GLN A 517 37.46 -3.16 -46.46
N SER A 518 36.83 -2.39 -47.36
CA SER A 518 35.78 -1.43 -46.97
C SER A 518 34.59 -2.12 -46.31
N LEU A 519 34.21 -3.30 -46.81
CA LEU A 519 33.10 -4.07 -46.25
C LEU A 519 33.42 -4.62 -44.86
N GLN A 520 34.65 -5.07 -44.62
CA GLN A 520 35.11 -5.45 -43.28
C GLN A 520 35.06 -4.28 -42.28
N GLN A 521 35.34 -3.07 -42.74
CA GLN A 521 35.19 -1.88 -41.90
C GLN A 521 33.73 -1.60 -41.58
N ILE A 522 32.83 -1.70 -42.57
CA ILE A 522 31.38 -1.56 -42.35
C ILE A 522 30.87 -2.59 -41.34
N VAL A 523 31.32 -3.85 -41.42
CA VAL A 523 30.95 -4.88 -40.43
C VAL A 523 31.32 -4.43 -39.02
N LYS A 524 32.54 -3.93 -38.79
CA LYS A 524 32.98 -3.44 -37.48
C LYS A 524 32.13 -2.26 -36.99
N GLU A 525 31.83 -1.30 -37.86
CA GLU A 525 30.99 -0.14 -37.53
C GLU A 525 29.56 -0.58 -37.15
N VAL A 526 28.99 -1.56 -37.87
CA VAL A 526 27.66 -2.10 -37.56
C VAL A 526 27.66 -2.89 -36.23
N GLU A 527 28.75 -3.58 -35.90
CA GLU A 527 28.91 -4.22 -34.59
C GLU A 527 28.95 -3.22 -33.43
N GLU A 528 29.63 -2.09 -33.60
CA GLU A 528 29.63 -1.01 -32.61
C GLU A 528 28.25 -0.38 -32.46
N ILE A 529 27.51 -0.19 -33.57
CA ILE A 529 26.13 0.29 -33.53
C ILE A 529 25.23 -0.70 -32.78
N ASP A 530 25.35 -2.01 -33.04
CA ASP A 530 24.56 -3.04 -32.36
C ASP A 530 24.76 -2.99 -30.84
N ARG A 531 26.01 -2.89 -30.39
CA ARG A 531 26.34 -2.76 -28.96
C ARG A 531 25.72 -1.51 -28.33
N ASN A 532 25.84 -0.35 -28.99
CA ASN A 532 25.28 0.90 -28.48
C ASN A 532 23.75 0.85 -28.42
N VAL A 533 23.09 0.30 -29.44
CA VAL A 533 21.63 0.21 -29.47
C VAL A 533 21.12 -0.77 -28.40
N ARG A 534 21.82 -1.88 -28.15
CA ARG A 534 21.49 -2.78 -27.02
C ARG A 534 21.60 -2.07 -25.67
N ALA A 535 22.65 -1.27 -25.46
CA ALA A 535 22.80 -0.48 -24.23
C ALA A 535 21.65 0.56 -24.08
N ILE A 536 21.20 1.18 -25.17
CA ILE A 536 20.04 2.08 -25.17
C ILE A 536 18.76 1.32 -24.79
N VAL A 537 18.54 0.12 -25.33
CA VAL A 537 17.38 -0.71 -24.98
C VAL A 537 17.38 -1.07 -23.49
N GLU A 538 18.54 -1.44 -22.96
CA GLU A 538 18.71 -1.76 -21.54
C GLU A 538 18.41 -0.55 -20.64
N ALA A 539 19.01 0.61 -20.94
CA ALA A 539 18.75 1.85 -20.22
C ALA A 539 17.28 2.30 -20.31
N ALA A 540 16.64 2.14 -21.48
CA ALA A 540 15.23 2.48 -21.66
C ALA A 540 14.29 1.56 -20.87
N ARG A 541 14.65 0.28 -20.70
CA ARG A 541 13.91 -0.66 -19.83
C ARG A 541 14.07 -0.28 -18.37
N GLU A 542 15.27 0.06 -17.94
CA GLU A 542 15.54 0.51 -16.57
C GLU A 542 14.77 1.81 -16.23
N GLN A 543 14.77 2.79 -17.14
CA GLN A 543 13.96 4.01 -17.00
C GLN A 543 12.47 3.72 -16.90
N ALA A 544 11.95 2.78 -17.69
CA ALA A 544 10.53 2.39 -17.62
C ALA A 544 10.19 1.79 -16.24
N THR A 545 11.08 0.95 -15.69
CA THR A 545 10.92 0.41 -14.33
C THR A 545 11.00 1.52 -13.27
N GLY A 546 11.97 2.42 -13.35
CA GLY A 546 12.11 3.54 -12.42
C GLY A 546 10.88 4.47 -12.44
N LEU A 547 10.30 4.73 -13.60
CA LEU A 547 9.07 5.52 -13.72
C LEU A 547 7.86 4.84 -13.07
N GLN A 548 7.79 3.50 -13.11
CA GLN A 548 6.74 2.75 -12.44
C GLN A 548 6.84 2.86 -10.91
N GLU A 549 8.06 2.86 -10.37
CA GLU A 549 8.30 3.10 -8.94
C GLU A 549 7.93 4.54 -8.55
N ILE A 550 8.32 5.53 -9.36
CA ILE A 550 7.95 6.95 -9.14
C ILE A 550 6.44 7.14 -9.16
N ASN A 551 5.73 6.51 -10.10
CA ASN A 551 4.26 6.55 -10.16
C ASN A 551 3.64 5.99 -8.87
N THR A 552 4.17 4.88 -8.36
CA THR A 552 3.73 4.29 -7.08
C THR A 552 3.98 5.24 -5.90
N ALA A 553 5.13 5.93 -5.89
CA ALA A 553 5.44 6.94 -4.86
C ALA A 553 4.49 8.15 -4.94
N VAL A 554 4.16 8.64 -6.13
CA VAL A 554 3.20 9.75 -6.32
C VAL A 554 1.80 9.36 -5.85
N ASN A 555 1.33 8.15 -6.15
CA ASN A 555 0.05 7.65 -5.61
C ASN A 555 0.04 7.60 -4.08
N SER A 556 1.17 7.27 -3.46
CA SER A 556 1.31 7.29 -1.99
C SER A 556 1.27 8.71 -1.43
N ILE A 557 1.87 9.68 -2.14
CA ILE A 557 1.80 11.11 -1.78
C ILE A 557 0.37 11.64 -1.92
N ASP A 558 -0.35 11.26 -2.98
CA ASP A 558 -1.76 11.64 -3.17
C ASP A 558 -2.62 11.12 -2.02
N GLN A 559 -2.48 9.83 -1.67
CA GLN A 559 -3.21 9.25 -0.54
C GLN A 559 -2.89 9.96 0.79
N GLY A 560 -1.62 10.28 1.04
CA GLY A 560 -1.22 11.06 2.22
C GLY A 560 -1.81 12.48 2.21
N THR A 561 -1.93 13.10 1.03
CA THR A 561 -2.54 14.42 0.86
C THR A 561 -4.04 14.38 1.16
N GLN A 562 -4.76 13.35 0.70
CA GLN A 562 -6.16 13.14 1.04
C GLN A 562 -6.38 12.88 2.53
N GLN A 563 -5.51 12.09 3.17
CA GLN A 563 -5.55 11.88 4.62
C GLN A 563 -5.31 13.19 5.39
N ASN A 564 -4.37 14.02 4.92
CA ASN A 564 -4.16 15.35 5.51
C ASN A 564 -5.41 16.22 5.40
N ALA A 565 -6.10 16.20 4.25
CA ALA A 565 -7.35 16.94 4.08
C ALA A 565 -8.42 16.48 5.07
N ALA A 566 -8.61 15.15 5.22
CA ALA A 566 -9.55 14.59 6.20
C ALA A 566 -9.16 14.96 7.65
N MET A 567 -7.88 14.88 8.01
CA MET A 567 -7.39 15.29 9.34
C MET A 567 -7.62 16.77 9.61
N VAL A 568 -7.48 17.63 8.60
CA VAL A 568 -7.75 19.07 8.71
C VAL A 568 -9.24 19.33 8.99
N GLU A 569 -10.14 18.65 8.27
CA GLU A 569 -11.58 18.73 8.52
C GLU A 569 -11.93 18.30 9.94
N GLU A 570 -11.41 17.15 10.38
CA GLU A 570 -11.63 16.61 11.73
C GLU A 570 -11.10 17.56 12.82
N SER A 571 -9.86 18.06 12.65
CA SER A 571 -9.23 19.01 13.58
C SER A 571 -10.01 20.33 13.67
N THR A 572 -10.55 20.79 12.55
CA THR A 572 -11.39 21.99 12.48
C THR A 572 -12.71 21.77 13.22
N ALA A 573 -13.37 20.63 12.99
CA ALA A 573 -14.62 20.26 13.65
C ALA A 573 -14.45 20.08 15.18
N ALA A 574 -13.36 19.43 15.60
CA ALA A 574 -13.00 19.26 17.01
C ALA A 574 -12.75 20.62 17.68
N SER A 575 -12.03 21.53 17.02
CA SER A 575 -11.76 22.88 17.52
C SER A 575 -13.05 23.71 17.67
N TYR A 576 -13.98 23.59 16.71
CA TYR A 576 -15.30 24.23 16.82
C TYR A 576 -16.12 23.69 17.99
N SER A 577 -16.12 22.37 18.17
CA SER A 577 -16.85 21.72 19.26
C SER A 577 -16.28 22.14 20.62
N LEU A 578 -14.95 22.20 20.75
CA LEU A 578 -14.28 22.64 21.97
C LEU A 578 -14.57 24.12 22.29
N ALA A 579 -14.57 24.98 21.27
CA ALA A 579 -14.94 26.40 21.44
C ALA A 579 -16.40 26.56 21.90
N LYS A 580 -17.31 25.73 21.39
CA LYS A 580 -18.71 25.69 21.82
C LYS A 580 -18.84 25.24 23.27
N GLU A 581 -18.13 24.18 23.66
CA GLU A 581 -18.16 23.65 25.04
C GLU A 581 -17.65 24.68 26.05
N VAL A 582 -16.56 25.39 25.73
CA VAL A 582 -16.06 26.49 26.58
C VAL A 582 -17.06 27.65 26.66
N THR A 583 -17.77 27.94 25.57
CA THR A 583 -18.82 28.98 25.58
C THR A 583 -19.96 28.59 26.52
N SER A 584 -20.41 27.33 26.46
CA SER A 584 -21.42 26.79 27.39
C SER A 584 -20.93 26.77 28.84
N LEU A 585 -19.67 26.41 29.10
CA LEU A 585 -19.06 26.47 30.43
C LEU A 585 -19.06 27.90 30.99
N ASN A 586 -18.68 28.90 30.17
CA ASN A 586 -18.69 30.29 30.58
C ASN A 586 -20.11 30.81 30.89
N GLU A 587 -21.12 30.34 30.16
CA GLU A 587 -22.52 30.69 30.44
C GLU A 587 -23.00 30.09 31.77
N LEU A 588 -22.62 28.85 32.07
CA LEU A 588 -22.89 28.23 33.39
C LEU A 588 -22.18 28.99 34.52
N LEU A 589 -20.94 29.43 34.30
CA LEU A 589 -20.19 30.22 35.29
C LEU A 589 -20.81 31.60 35.52
N ARG A 590 -21.47 32.22 34.52
CA ARG A 590 -22.19 33.51 34.68
C ARG A 590 -23.37 33.43 35.63
N GLN A 591 -23.91 32.24 35.91
CA GLN A 591 -24.96 32.06 36.92
C GLN A 591 -24.45 32.33 38.34
N PHE A 592 -23.13 32.28 38.54
CA PHE A 592 -22.49 32.60 39.81
C PHE A 592 -21.90 34.00 39.76
N ASN A 593 -22.30 34.85 40.71
CA ASN A 593 -21.63 36.11 40.99
C ASN A 593 -20.32 35.79 41.72
N LEU A 594 -19.25 35.68 40.92
CA LEU A 594 -17.89 35.63 41.38
C LEU A 594 -17.41 37.08 41.50
N GLN A 595 -16.72 37.43 42.58
CA GLN A 595 -16.22 38.78 42.74
C GLN A 595 -15.38 39.07 41.50
N ASN A 596 -15.76 40.13 40.76
CA ASN A 596 -15.00 40.68 39.64
C ASN A 596 -13.67 41.18 40.21
N GLY A 597 -12.79 40.23 40.54
CA GLY A 597 -11.44 40.48 41.00
C GLY A 597 -10.78 41.26 39.90
N ARG A 598 -10.52 42.54 40.21
CA ARG A 598 -9.66 43.48 39.48
C ARG A 598 -9.44 43.05 38.04
N SER A 599 -10.25 43.58 37.13
CA SER A 599 -10.00 43.55 35.70
C SER A 599 -8.49 43.65 35.48
N HIS A 600 -7.86 42.56 35.04
CA HIS A 600 -6.53 42.68 34.45
C HIS A 600 -6.65 43.79 33.42
N ALA A 601 -5.82 44.82 33.58
CA ALA A 601 -5.93 46.05 32.82
C ALA A 601 -6.18 45.70 31.36
N ARG A 602 -7.33 46.14 30.82
CA ARG A 602 -7.58 46.07 29.37
C ARG A 602 -6.33 46.61 28.69
N PRO A 603 -5.79 45.95 27.66
CA PRO A 603 -4.69 46.51 26.88
C PRO A 603 -5.11 47.93 26.48
N ALA A 604 -4.33 48.92 26.90
CA ALA A 604 -4.59 50.30 26.53
C ALA A 604 -4.51 50.39 25.00
N ALA A 605 -5.51 51.04 24.38
CA ALA A 605 -5.46 51.33 22.96
C ALA A 605 -4.19 52.14 22.66
N ALA A 606 -3.43 51.73 21.65
CA ALA A 606 -2.20 52.40 21.27
C ALA A 606 -2.50 53.87 20.93
N THR A 607 -1.83 54.78 21.65
CA THR A 607 -1.84 56.22 21.33
C THR A 607 -0.72 56.53 20.35
N GLU A 608 -0.77 57.68 19.67
CA GLU A 608 0.27 58.11 18.70
C GLU A 608 1.70 58.21 19.28
N ARG A 609 1.86 58.12 20.60
CA ARG A 609 3.16 58.05 21.30
C ARG A 609 3.67 56.62 21.55
N SER A 610 2.92 55.61 21.12
CA SER A 610 3.26 54.20 21.35
C SER A 610 4.22 53.72 20.26
N SER A 611 5.49 53.48 20.60
CA SER A 611 6.48 52.94 19.66
C SER A 611 6.31 51.41 19.53
N PRO A 612 6.36 50.83 18.32
CA PRO A 612 6.27 49.39 18.14
C PRO A 612 7.47 48.68 18.81
N ALA A 613 7.19 47.85 19.81
CA ALA A 613 8.19 46.97 20.39
C ALA A 613 8.45 45.78 19.46
N ALA A 614 9.72 45.49 19.18
CA ALA A 614 10.10 44.38 18.32
C ALA A 614 9.62 43.04 18.90
N SER A 615 8.89 42.26 18.11
CA SER A 615 8.40 40.94 18.50
C SER A 615 9.57 39.98 18.79
N PRO A 616 9.61 39.32 19.97
CA PRO A 616 10.60 38.30 20.29
C PRO A 616 10.64 37.16 19.26
N ALA A 617 9.51 36.85 18.63
CA ALA A 617 9.41 35.83 17.59
C ALA A 617 10.10 36.24 16.28
N ARG A 618 10.09 37.54 15.92
CA ARG A 618 10.85 38.04 14.75
C ARG A 618 12.35 38.10 15.03
N ALA A 619 12.74 38.42 16.26
CA ALA A 619 14.14 38.38 16.70
C ALA A 619 14.70 36.94 16.74
N LEU A 620 13.85 35.95 17.06
CA LEU A 620 14.22 34.54 16.98
C LEU A 620 14.33 34.06 15.52
N ARG A 621 13.39 34.47 14.64
CA ARG A 621 13.46 34.18 13.20
C ARG A 621 14.72 34.76 12.54
N SER A 622 15.12 35.98 12.91
CA SER A 622 16.35 36.59 12.37
C SER A 622 17.62 35.92 12.92
N LYS A 623 17.61 35.46 14.17
CA LYS A 623 18.72 34.65 14.73
C LYS A 623 18.84 33.27 14.07
N ILE A 624 17.71 32.61 13.76
CA ILE A 624 17.72 31.31 13.07
C ILE A 624 18.13 31.49 11.59
N ALA A 625 17.64 32.54 10.92
CA ALA A 625 18.08 32.87 9.55
C ALA A 625 19.58 33.21 9.49
N GLY A 626 20.14 33.87 10.53
CA GLY A 626 21.57 34.11 10.65
C GLY A 626 22.40 32.85 10.95
N ALA A 627 21.81 31.84 11.61
CA ALA A 627 22.47 30.56 11.91
C ALA A 627 22.56 29.62 10.69
N PHE A 628 21.67 29.79 9.70
CA PHE A 628 21.70 29.05 8.43
C PHE A 628 22.23 29.87 7.24
N GLY A 629 22.46 31.18 7.40
CA GLY A 629 22.88 32.10 6.35
C GLY A 629 24.38 32.48 6.34
N GLY A 630 25.21 31.80 7.13
CA GLY A 630 26.66 32.01 7.18
C GLY A 630 27.39 31.23 6.10
N SER A 631 27.86 31.94 5.07
CA SER A 631 28.79 31.52 4.02
C SER A 631 29.83 30.47 4.44
N GLY A 632 29.84 29.32 3.75
CA GLY A 632 30.96 28.37 3.83
C GLY A 632 30.72 26.96 3.29
N ALA A 633 29.48 26.43 3.32
CA ALA A 633 29.25 25.01 3.02
C ALA A 633 28.47 24.72 1.72
N ALA A 634 27.81 25.72 1.10
CA ALA A 634 27.00 25.50 -0.10
C ALA A 634 27.80 25.51 -1.42
N ALA A 635 29.08 25.91 -1.41
CA ALA A 635 29.95 25.90 -2.59
C ALA A 635 30.82 24.63 -2.72
N ALA A 636 30.80 23.74 -1.73
CA ALA A 636 31.57 22.49 -1.75
C ALA A 636 30.73 21.26 -2.17
N ALA A 637 29.39 21.38 -2.20
CA ALA A 637 28.50 20.25 -2.49
C ALA A 637 28.14 20.10 -3.98
N SER A 638 28.56 21.03 -4.85
CA SER A 638 28.30 20.95 -6.30
C SER A 638 29.45 20.31 -7.10
N ALA A 639 30.48 19.77 -6.43
CA ALA A 639 31.67 19.20 -7.09
C ALA A 639 31.88 17.69 -6.84
N SER A 640 30.97 17.00 -6.15
CA SER A 640 31.18 15.60 -5.71
C SER A 640 30.10 14.60 -6.14
N TRP A 641 29.33 14.89 -7.19
CA TRP A 641 28.27 13.99 -7.69
C TRP A 641 28.49 13.53 -9.14
N GLU A 642 29.71 13.64 -9.67
CA GLU A 642 30.08 13.06 -10.97
C GLU A 642 30.83 11.71 -10.87
N GLU A 643 31.03 11.18 -9.67
CA GLU A 643 31.50 9.80 -9.47
C GLU A 643 30.60 9.11 -8.45
N PHE A 644 29.44 8.61 -8.88
CA PHE A 644 28.87 7.35 -8.42
C PHE A 644 27.81 6.83 -9.39
#